data_AF-A0A172T9B0-F1
#
_entry.id   AF-A0A172T9B0-F1
#
_cell.length_a   1.000
_cell.length_b   1.000
_cell.length_c   1.000
_cell.angle_alpha   90.00
_cell.angle_beta   90.00
_cell.angle_gamma   90.00
#
_symmetry.space_group_name_H-M   'P 1'
#
loop_
_entity.id
_entity.type
_entity.pdbx_description
1 polymer ?
#
loop_
_entity_poly.entity_id
_entity_poly.type
_entity_poly.pdbx_seq_one_letter_code
_entity_poly.pdbx_strand_id
1 'polypeptide(L)'
;MLTLKVLGSTSLQTTTGSVKVSAKGLALLVYLTLEDRPIHRETLANLLWPTGGGLGSLRVELSKLRQAGVDLSPGRAPLLRCTLPTDLAQLEHAVTGTTWQQVLRGPPLGGLDDAMCPELLPWLHSQRTRISAQVQHALQGALAHAAQHGHTAQVALLRERAEAAGVTLVSPPEVQAFHPARALAGPLEQDLLRATRLAERAPHLLVLVGRHGSGRREMLQAALEGHPWPVAHLDAVGHPTLLVMSLMMRLLPLLREDLKPALHALMARSLPAPEAMTALSALLLEANAPLTVVMYGAEALSDEVAPLFDFALNWPLPFLLVLVTTDTREAALMQLLGRHVRPERFTLSRSRPLAAPDLHAPHLSAPGPAAERHLFQVARQSEGWATAALALLPLPAPLPQRVPMPPEVRAVLIGEAYQALGSHLAVLAPLAALPGPFSVELALHTLRRVARGSGAEQSLDQQALERALQAGLLERVPAHLDVALPSGRFSVPDGDHPLAFRSELQRAALAGTLDSALRASLRQSSAESPSTSEVCPGVVPFAVQSTLARSAFSGLPETTVSPPGGYRLHVAPDLMTVLRLGARGHRPPELRLHVPTPPGARHWQFSFCLETPYSSADVFPLWLLGSTEAATLTPISVPESGLWYAASGELSAPGSPLVLGVRAHDLILHLADFAFPSTDSAPVQHI
;
A
#
# COMPACT_ATOMS: atom_id res chain seq x y z
N MET A 1 -5.89 29.20 19.70
CA MET A 1 -5.17 27.91 19.77
C MET A 1 -3.67 28.21 19.76
N LEU A 2 -2.89 27.55 20.61
CA LEU A 2 -1.43 27.71 20.67
C LEU A 2 -0.75 26.74 19.69
N THR A 3 0.30 27.19 19.01
CA THR A 3 1.11 26.38 18.09
C THR A 3 2.58 26.59 18.41
N LEU A 4 3.31 25.49 18.56
CA LEU A 4 4.75 25.50 18.77
C LEU A 4 5.46 25.49 17.41
N LYS A 5 6.26 26.53 17.14
CA LYS A 5 7.08 26.61 15.94
C LYS A 5 8.41 25.93 16.18
N VAL A 6 8.68 24.85 15.45
CA VAL A 6 9.90 24.03 15.55
C VAL A 6 10.73 24.04 14.27
N LEU A 7 10.21 24.58 13.16
CA LEU A 7 10.87 24.63 11.85
C LEU A 7 11.64 25.94 11.60
N GLY A 8 12.61 26.20 12.47
CA GLY A 8 13.40 27.42 12.51
C GLY A 8 13.61 27.86 13.96
N SER A 9 13.65 29.17 14.20
CA SER A 9 13.73 29.71 15.56
C SER A 9 12.52 29.31 16.40
N THR A 10 12.78 28.58 17.48
CA THR A 10 11.74 28.01 18.33
C THR A 10 10.91 29.11 18.98
N SER A 11 9.59 29.08 18.78
CA SER A 11 8.70 30.09 19.36
C SER A 11 7.29 29.53 19.59
N LEU A 12 6.54 30.17 20.49
CA LEU A 12 5.14 29.83 20.75
C LEU A 12 4.25 30.89 20.10
N GLN A 13 3.26 30.48 19.31
CA GLN A 13 2.35 31.38 18.61
C GLN A 13 0.89 31.12 18.96
N THR A 14 0.10 32.18 18.97
CA THR A 14 -1.37 32.17 18.98
C THR A 14 -1.89 32.64 17.62
N THR A 15 -3.21 32.57 17.43
CA THR A 15 -3.91 33.19 16.29
C THR A 15 -3.66 34.70 16.19
N THR A 16 -3.36 35.37 17.31
CA THR A 16 -3.17 36.82 17.38
C THR A 16 -1.70 37.26 17.39
N GLY A 17 -0.74 36.34 17.47
CA GLY A 17 0.69 36.67 17.46
C GLY A 17 1.57 35.79 18.34
N SER A 18 2.85 36.18 18.46
CA SER A 18 3.86 35.47 19.25
C SER A 18 3.64 35.64 20.76
N VAL A 19 3.76 34.55 21.51
CA VAL A 19 3.68 34.51 22.96
C VAL A 19 5.08 34.52 23.55
N LYS A 20 5.35 35.50 24.42
CA LYS A 20 6.65 35.60 25.10
C LYS A 20 6.76 34.50 26.14
N VAL A 21 7.69 33.58 25.92
CA VAL A 21 8.05 32.49 26.84
C VAL A 21 9.56 32.52 27.04
N SER A 22 10.04 32.15 28.23
CA SER A 22 11.49 32.05 28.45
C SER A 22 12.09 30.94 27.60
N ALA A 23 13.39 30.99 27.32
CA ALA A 23 14.04 29.95 26.53
C ALA A 23 13.96 28.55 27.19
N LYS A 24 14.05 28.48 28.52
CA LYS A 24 13.84 27.24 29.28
C LYS A 24 12.38 26.77 29.27
N GLY A 25 11.43 27.71 29.30
CA GLY A 25 10.02 27.42 29.11
C GLY A 25 9.75 26.83 27.72
N LEU A 26 10.32 27.42 26.66
CA LEU A 26 10.20 26.90 25.30
C LEU A 26 10.79 25.48 25.17
N ALA A 27 11.97 25.24 25.72
CA ALA A 27 12.55 23.91 25.70
C ALA A 27 11.75 22.87 26.48
N LEU A 28 11.17 23.24 27.63
CA LEU A 28 10.25 22.37 28.36
C LEU A 28 9.06 21.97 27.47
N LEU A 29 8.46 22.94 26.76
CA LEU A 29 7.36 22.69 25.84
C LEU A 29 7.77 21.80 24.67
N VAL A 30 8.93 22.06 24.06
CA VAL A 30 9.49 21.25 22.96
C VAL A 30 9.75 19.82 23.43
N TYR A 31 10.42 19.65 24.57
CA TYR A 31 10.76 18.35 25.13
C TYR A 31 9.50 17.52 25.40
N LEU A 32 8.52 18.09 26.11
CA LEU A 32 7.26 17.40 26.41
C LEU A 32 6.43 17.09 25.15
N THR A 33 6.41 18.01 24.18
CA THR A 33 5.63 17.85 22.94
C THR A 33 6.24 16.78 22.03
N LEU A 34 7.57 16.74 21.88
CA LEU A 34 8.25 15.78 21.00
C LEU A 34 8.39 14.39 21.62
N GLU A 35 8.50 14.28 22.94
CA GLU A 35 8.51 12.99 23.64
C GLU A 35 7.11 12.36 23.72
N ASP A 36 6.05 13.17 23.65
CA ASP A 36 4.62 12.78 23.72
C ASP A 36 4.30 11.73 24.79
N ARG A 37 4.94 11.84 25.95
CA ARG A 37 4.70 10.98 27.11
C ARG A 37 4.70 11.79 28.41
N PRO A 38 4.00 11.34 29.46
CA PRO A 38 4.10 11.94 30.78
C PRO A 38 5.51 11.76 31.36
N ILE A 39 6.10 12.82 31.91
CA ILE A 39 7.46 12.80 32.49
C ILE A 39 7.44 13.38 33.90
N HIS A 40 8.21 12.79 34.82
CA HIS A 40 8.28 13.22 36.21
C HIS A 40 8.90 14.62 36.36
N ARG A 41 8.35 15.43 37.27
CA ARG A 41 8.80 16.81 37.51
C ARG A 41 10.25 16.89 37.95
N GLU A 42 10.72 15.94 38.76
CA GLU A 42 12.10 15.88 39.20
C GLU A 42 13.05 15.62 38.03
N THR A 43 12.68 14.73 37.12
CA THR A 43 13.47 14.45 35.92
C THR A 43 13.62 15.70 35.06
N LEU A 44 12.53 16.44 34.83
CA LEU A 44 12.55 17.68 34.04
C LEU A 44 13.30 18.82 34.74
N ALA A 45 13.16 18.90 36.07
CA ALA A 45 13.88 19.87 36.89
C ALA A 45 15.40 19.64 36.81
N ASN A 46 15.85 18.40 36.97
CA ASN A 46 17.26 18.04 36.87
C ASN A 46 17.80 18.26 35.45
N LEU A 47 17.02 17.91 34.43
CA LEU A 47 17.41 18.03 33.02
C LEU A 47 17.58 19.49 32.55
N LEU A 48 16.70 20.40 32.98
CA LEU A 48 16.70 21.81 32.54
C LEU A 48 17.36 22.78 33.54
N TRP A 49 17.50 22.39 34.81
CA TRP A 49 18.13 23.16 35.88
C TRP A 49 19.00 22.24 36.78
N PRO A 50 20.17 21.80 36.27
CA PRO A 50 21.04 20.84 36.96
C PRO A 50 21.71 21.44 38.21
N THR A 51 21.81 22.77 38.29
CA THR A 51 22.29 23.47 39.48
C THR A 51 21.18 23.49 40.53
N GLY A 52 21.49 23.06 41.77
CA GLY A 52 20.53 22.84 42.85
C GLY A 52 19.37 23.85 42.96
N GLY A 53 18.18 23.36 43.29
CA GLY A 53 16.94 24.15 43.33
C GLY A 53 16.05 24.03 42.08
N GLY A 54 16.32 23.08 41.17
CA GLY A 54 15.61 22.93 39.90
C GLY A 54 14.09 22.79 40.00
N LEU A 55 13.55 22.14 41.06
CA LEU A 55 12.11 22.06 41.29
C LEU A 55 11.47 23.43 41.55
N GLY A 56 12.19 24.33 42.23
CA GLY A 56 11.75 25.70 42.48
C GLY A 56 11.69 26.51 41.18
N SER A 57 12.73 26.41 40.36
CA SER A 57 12.76 27.05 39.04
C SER A 57 11.68 26.50 38.10
N LEU A 58 11.49 25.17 38.06
CA LEU A 58 10.42 24.53 37.32
C LEU A 58 9.05 25.04 37.79
N ARG A 59 8.82 25.18 39.10
CA ARG A 59 7.55 25.72 39.63
C ARG A 59 7.30 27.15 39.16
N VAL A 60 8.30 28.01 39.17
CA VAL A 60 8.19 29.39 38.67
C VAL A 60 7.87 29.38 37.18
N GLU A 61 8.55 28.54 36.40
CA GLU A 61 8.33 28.47 34.95
C GLU A 61 6.95 27.92 34.59
N LEU A 62 6.47 26.90 35.30
CA LEU A 62 5.10 26.39 35.15
C LEU A 62 4.05 27.46 35.47
N SER A 63 4.31 28.32 36.45
CA SER A 63 3.41 29.44 36.76
C SER A 63 3.34 30.45 35.62
N LYS A 64 4.49 30.77 35.00
CA LYS A 64 4.56 31.67 33.83
C LYS A 64 3.87 31.06 32.61
N LEU A 65 4.10 29.78 32.34
CA LEU A 65 3.45 29.05 31.24
C LEU A 65 1.93 29.01 31.42
N ARG A 66 1.43 28.81 32.65
CA ARG A 66 0.00 28.86 32.94
C ARG A 66 -0.59 30.24 32.69
N GLN A 67 0.11 31.31 33.08
CA GLN A 67 -0.29 32.69 32.77
C GLN A 67 -0.32 32.96 31.26
N ALA A 68 0.55 32.29 30.50
CA ALA A 68 0.57 32.32 29.04
C ALA A 68 -0.49 31.40 28.39
N GLY A 69 -1.37 30.78 29.17
CA GLY A 69 -2.44 29.91 28.70
C GLY A 69 -1.99 28.48 28.35
N VAL A 70 -0.80 28.07 28.76
CA VAL A 70 -0.29 26.69 28.61
C VAL A 70 -0.44 25.94 29.92
N ASP A 71 -1.34 24.96 29.96
CA ASP A 71 -1.46 24.08 31.12
C ASP A 71 -0.79 22.72 30.85
N LEU A 72 0.20 22.37 31.67
CA LEU A 72 1.02 21.17 31.52
C LEU A 72 0.61 20.03 32.46
N SER A 73 -0.29 20.32 33.40
CA SER A 73 -0.85 19.33 34.32
C SER A 73 -1.94 19.95 35.19
N PRO A 74 -2.98 19.21 35.58
CA PRO A 74 -3.90 19.66 36.61
C PRO A 74 -3.17 19.75 37.96
N GLY A 75 -2.91 20.97 38.43
CA GLY A 75 -2.49 21.25 39.81
C GLY A 75 -1.07 20.78 40.19
N ARG A 76 -0.98 19.92 41.23
CA ARG A 76 0.28 19.43 41.83
C ARG A 76 0.69 18.03 41.33
N ALA A 77 0.18 17.58 40.18
CA ALA A 77 0.52 16.26 39.65
C ALA A 77 2.05 16.07 39.55
N PRO A 78 2.57 14.86 39.86
CA PRO A 78 4.00 14.56 39.78
C PRO A 78 4.50 14.38 38.32
N LEU A 79 3.58 14.08 37.40
CA LEU A 79 3.85 13.93 35.97
C LEU A 79 3.37 15.17 35.20
N LEU A 80 4.21 15.65 34.28
CA LEU A 80 3.86 16.70 33.32
C LEU A 80 3.69 16.10 31.93
N ARG A 81 2.72 16.61 31.18
CA ARG A 81 2.51 16.27 29.77
C ARG A 81 2.10 17.53 29.01
N CYS A 82 2.64 17.69 27.81
CA CYS A 82 2.23 18.73 26.87
C CYS A 82 2.03 18.09 25.50
N THR A 83 0.94 18.40 24.82
CA THR A 83 0.77 18.05 23.42
C THR A 83 0.30 19.30 22.70
N LEU A 84 1.26 20.06 22.15
CA LEU A 84 0.97 21.26 21.36
C LEU A 84 1.00 20.92 19.87
N PRO A 85 0.08 21.48 19.06
CA PRO A 85 0.21 21.48 17.61
C PRO A 85 1.55 22.09 17.21
N THR A 86 2.25 21.48 16.26
CA THR A 86 3.50 21.98 15.72
C THR A 86 3.34 22.46 14.28
N ASP A 87 4.19 23.40 13.85
CA ASP A 87 4.31 23.75 12.44
C ASP A 87 4.90 22.64 11.58
N LEU A 88 5.63 21.69 12.18
CA LEU A 88 6.01 20.43 11.54
C LEU A 88 4.80 19.61 11.10
N ALA A 89 3.80 19.43 11.99
CA ALA A 89 2.56 18.77 11.62
C ALA A 89 1.80 19.57 10.55
N GLN A 90 1.89 20.91 10.55
CA GLN A 90 1.30 21.74 9.50
C GLN A 90 2.01 21.55 8.15
N LEU A 91 3.35 21.44 8.14
CA LEU A 91 4.13 21.20 6.92
C LEU A 91 3.68 19.92 6.22
N GLU A 92 3.50 18.83 6.97
CA GLU A 92 3.02 17.54 6.43
C GLU A 92 1.68 17.66 5.67
N HIS A 93 0.85 18.66 6.00
CA HIS A 93 -0.45 18.90 5.36
C HIS A 93 -0.40 20.03 4.32
N ALA A 94 0.52 20.99 4.45
CA ALA A 94 0.55 22.24 3.69
C ALA A 94 1.45 22.20 2.44
N VAL A 95 2.23 21.14 2.26
CA VAL A 95 3.20 20.98 1.17
C VAL A 95 2.57 21.10 -0.23
N THR A 96 1.27 20.81 -0.37
CA THR A 96 0.53 20.94 -1.65
C THR A 96 0.03 22.37 -1.93
N GLY A 97 0.06 23.27 -0.93
CA GLY A 97 -0.38 24.66 -1.06
C GLY A 97 0.77 25.66 -1.21
N THR A 98 0.49 26.95 -1.09
CA THR A 98 1.51 28.02 -1.05
C THR A 98 1.95 28.37 0.37
N THR A 99 1.25 27.87 1.38
CA THR A 99 1.42 28.27 2.79
C THR A 99 2.63 27.63 3.48
N TRP A 100 3.17 26.52 2.96
CA TRP A 100 4.37 25.87 3.52
C TRP A 100 5.60 26.78 3.50
N GLN A 101 5.65 27.74 2.58
CA GLN A 101 6.75 28.70 2.44
C GLN A 101 6.96 29.54 3.71
N GLN A 102 5.89 29.79 4.46
CA GLN A 102 5.92 30.58 5.69
C GLN A 102 6.36 29.76 6.91
N VAL A 103 6.46 28.44 6.76
CA VAL A 103 6.74 27.48 7.82
C VAL A 103 8.24 27.21 7.95
N LEU A 104 8.98 27.12 6.85
CA LEU A 104 10.43 26.86 6.88
C LEU A 104 11.22 28.17 7.06
N ARG A 105 11.73 28.42 8.26
CA ARG A 105 12.42 29.66 8.64
C ARG A 105 13.88 29.47 9.06
N GLY A 106 14.45 28.30 8.78
CA GLY A 106 15.85 27.96 9.11
C GLY A 106 15.97 26.55 9.69
N PRO A 107 17.11 26.23 10.35
CA PRO A 107 17.34 24.91 10.90
C PRO A 107 16.33 24.57 12.01
N PRO A 108 15.87 23.31 12.12
CA PRO A 108 14.94 22.91 13.16
C PRO A 108 15.44 23.19 14.57
N LEU A 109 14.51 23.58 15.45
CA LEU A 109 14.76 23.84 16.87
C LEU A 109 15.88 24.89 17.10
N GLY A 110 15.95 25.90 16.23
CA GLY A 110 16.91 27.00 16.35
C GLY A 110 16.67 27.84 17.62
N GLY A 111 17.74 28.38 18.19
CA GLY A 111 17.68 29.27 19.36
C GLY A 111 17.49 28.56 20.70
N LEU A 112 17.54 27.22 20.74
CA LEU A 112 17.51 26.47 22.01
C LEU A 112 18.92 26.19 22.56
N ASP A 113 19.96 26.25 21.73
CA ASP A 113 21.33 25.85 22.09
C ASP A 113 21.83 26.55 23.37
N ASP A 114 21.62 27.86 23.48
CA ASP A 114 22.11 28.68 24.59
C ASP A 114 21.34 28.46 25.91
N ALA A 115 20.14 27.89 25.83
CA ALA A 115 19.28 27.72 26.99
C ALA A 115 19.42 26.34 27.64
N MET A 116 20.04 25.38 26.94
CA MET A 116 20.07 23.97 27.33
C MET A 116 21.30 23.62 28.16
N CYS A 117 21.11 22.64 29.03
CA CYS A 117 22.19 22.03 29.78
C CYS A 117 22.95 21.04 28.86
N PRO A 118 24.26 20.80 29.10
CA PRO A 118 25.07 19.93 28.25
C PRO A 118 24.48 18.53 28.04
N GLU A 119 23.81 17.99 29.06
CA GLU A 119 23.15 16.67 29.02
C GLU A 119 21.99 16.59 28.01
N LEU A 120 21.38 17.72 27.66
CA LEU A 120 20.23 17.79 26.75
C LEU A 120 20.65 17.99 25.29
N LEU A 121 21.92 18.36 25.03
CA LEU A 121 22.43 18.57 23.68
C LEU A 121 22.39 17.31 22.80
N PRO A 122 22.74 16.11 23.27
CA PRO A 122 22.64 14.90 22.46
C PRO A 122 21.20 14.60 22.03
N TRP A 123 20.25 14.79 22.95
CA TRP A 123 18.82 14.64 22.63
C TRP A 123 18.37 15.71 21.62
N LEU A 124 18.74 16.97 21.81
CA LEU A 124 18.40 18.05 20.89
C LEU A 124 18.94 17.78 19.47
N HIS A 125 20.19 17.31 19.37
CA HIS A 125 20.79 16.91 18.11
C HIS A 125 20.04 15.74 17.47
N SER A 126 19.69 14.71 18.24
CA SER A 126 18.87 13.60 17.76
C SER A 126 17.50 14.06 17.23
N GLN A 127 16.83 15.00 17.92
CA GLN A 127 15.56 15.56 17.47
C GLN A 127 15.74 16.40 16.20
N ARG A 128 16.80 17.20 16.09
CA ARG A 128 17.11 17.96 14.87
C ARG A 128 17.29 17.04 13.69
N THR A 129 18.09 15.98 13.82
CA THR A 129 18.27 15.00 12.74
C THR A 129 16.95 14.35 12.34
N ARG A 130 16.10 13.98 13.31
CA ARG A 130 14.78 13.40 13.05
C ARG A 130 13.85 14.38 12.33
N ILE A 131 13.77 15.62 12.80
CA ILE A 131 12.91 16.65 12.19
C ILE A 131 13.43 17.02 10.80
N SER A 132 14.75 17.17 10.61
CA SER A 132 15.35 17.43 9.30
C SER A 132 15.03 16.30 8.31
N ALA A 133 15.10 15.03 8.73
CA ALA A 133 14.71 13.90 7.88
C ALA A 133 13.22 13.95 7.50
N GLN A 134 12.33 14.34 8.42
CA GLN A 134 10.90 14.51 8.14
C GLN A 134 10.63 15.69 7.18
N VAL A 135 11.29 16.83 7.39
CA VAL A 135 11.21 17.99 6.49
C VAL A 135 11.73 17.62 5.10
N GLN A 136 12.87 16.92 5.02
CA GLN A 136 13.42 16.44 3.76
C GLN A 136 12.44 15.53 3.03
N HIS A 137 11.86 14.56 3.73
CA HIS A 137 10.86 13.66 3.14
C HIS A 137 9.65 14.43 2.60
N ALA A 138 9.10 15.36 3.39
CA ALA A 138 7.95 16.17 2.99
C ALA A 138 8.26 17.05 1.76
N LEU A 139 9.42 17.72 1.76
CA LEU A 139 9.86 18.55 0.64
C LEU A 139 10.22 17.73 -0.61
N GLN A 140 10.78 16.52 -0.44
CA GLN A 140 11.07 15.61 -1.55
C GLN A 140 9.78 15.15 -2.23
N GLY A 141 8.74 14.84 -1.45
CA GLY A 141 7.40 14.54 -1.97
C GLY A 141 6.79 15.74 -2.72
N ALA A 142 6.91 16.94 -2.16
CA ALA A 142 6.52 18.20 -2.81
C ALA A 142 7.20 18.40 -4.17
N LEU A 143 8.52 18.18 -4.19
CA LEU A 143 9.38 18.36 -5.34
C LEU A 143 9.01 17.37 -6.44
N ALA A 144 8.82 16.10 -6.08
CA ALA A 144 8.36 15.06 -6.99
C ALA A 144 6.99 15.40 -7.59
N HIS A 145 6.03 15.84 -6.78
CA HIS A 145 4.70 16.23 -7.24
C HIS A 145 4.74 17.45 -8.18
N ALA A 146 5.45 18.52 -7.80
CA ALA A 146 5.61 19.72 -8.62
C ALA A 146 6.33 19.41 -9.94
N ALA A 147 7.35 18.55 -9.90
CA ALA A 147 8.04 18.08 -11.10
C ALA A 147 7.09 17.26 -12.00
N GLN A 148 6.31 16.32 -11.46
CA GLN A 148 5.36 15.52 -12.24
C GLN A 148 4.33 16.37 -13.00
N HIS A 149 3.94 17.52 -12.46
CA HIS A 149 2.96 18.43 -13.09
C HIS A 149 3.61 19.53 -13.94
N GLY A 150 4.93 19.51 -14.13
CA GLY A 150 5.64 20.52 -14.94
C GLY A 150 5.71 21.91 -14.29
N HIS A 151 5.50 22.03 -12.98
CA HIS A 151 5.52 23.30 -12.25
C HIS A 151 6.95 23.76 -11.94
N THR A 152 7.71 24.17 -12.96
CA THR A 152 9.14 24.52 -12.86
C THR A 152 9.44 25.60 -11.82
N ALA A 153 8.60 26.63 -11.70
CA ALA A 153 8.76 27.69 -10.70
C ALA A 153 8.63 27.16 -9.26
N GLN A 154 7.71 26.21 -9.03
CA GLN A 154 7.51 25.60 -7.72
C GLN A 154 8.69 24.68 -7.36
N VAL A 155 9.23 23.95 -8.34
CA VAL A 155 10.44 23.12 -8.19
C VAL A 155 11.65 23.97 -7.77
N ALA A 156 11.88 25.11 -8.43
CA ALA A 156 12.99 26.01 -8.10
C ALA A 156 12.86 26.55 -6.65
N LEU A 157 11.66 26.99 -6.29
CA LEU A 157 11.38 27.52 -4.95
C LEU A 157 11.54 26.46 -3.84
N LEU A 158 11.12 25.22 -4.10
CA LEU A 158 11.29 24.10 -3.16
C LEU A 158 12.78 23.82 -2.89
N ARG A 159 13.63 23.87 -3.92
CA ARG A 159 15.07 23.69 -3.78
C ARG A 159 15.71 24.81 -2.97
N GLU A 160 15.42 26.07 -3.29
CA GLU A 160 15.92 27.23 -2.56
C GLU A 160 15.56 27.15 -1.07
N ARG A 161 14.33 26.77 -0.76
CA ARG A 161 13.86 26.66 0.63
C ARG A 161 14.44 25.47 1.38
N ALA A 162 14.65 24.35 0.70
CA ALA A 162 15.33 23.21 1.30
C ALA A 162 16.78 23.55 1.64
N GLU A 163 17.49 24.22 0.72
CA GLU A 163 18.85 24.71 0.96
C GLU A 163 18.91 25.65 2.17
N ALA A 164 17.98 26.61 2.27
CA ALA A 164 17.87 27.50 3.43
C ALA A 164 17.57 26.76 4.75
N ALA A 165 16.93 25.59 4.69
CA ALA A 165 16.68 24.73 5.85
C ALA A 165 17.85 23.77 6.15
N GLY A 166 18.94 23.81 5.37
CA GLY A 166 20.06 22.87 5.49
C GLY A 166 19.73 21.46 5.00
N VAL A 167 18.74 21.33 4.12
CA VAL A 167 18.25 20.07 3.57
C VAL A 167 18.64 19.96 2.11
N THR A 168 19.36 18.91 1.75
CA THR A 168 19.65 18.59 0.35
C THR A 168 18.50 17.80 -0.25
N LEU A 169 17.78 18.39 -1.20
CA LEU A 169 16.83 17.64 -2.03
C LEU A 169 17.59 16.99 -3.18
N VAL A 170 17.33 15.71 -3.38
CA VAL A 170 17.80 15.02 -4.58
C VAL A 170 16.85 15.47 -5.68
N SER A 171 17.36 16.02 -6.79
CA SER A 171 16.52 16.19 -7.97
C SER A 171 15.84 14.85 -8.20
N PRO A 172 14.49 14.77 -8.29
CA PRO A 172 13.89 13.51 -8.69
C PRO A 172 14.65 13.08 -9.94
N PRO A 173 14.99 11.79 -10.09
CA PRO A 173 15.43 11.29 -11.38
C PRO A 173 14.44 11.81 -12.45
N GLU A 174 14.74 11.72 -13.73
CA GLU A 174 13.72 11.89 -14.76
C GLU A 174 12.64 10.76 -14.69
N VAL A 175 12.12 10.46 -13.51
CA VAL A 175 10.90 9.71 -13.18
C VAL A 175 9.69 10.27 -13.94
N GLN A 176 9.81 11.48 -14.52
CA GLN A 176 8.85 11.98 -15.51
C GLN A 176 8.62 11.01 -16.70
N ALA A 177 9.52 10.07 -17.00
CA ALA A 177 9.27 9.04 -18.02
C ALA A 177 8.73 7.71 -17.49
N PHE A 178 9.05 7.32 -16.24
CA PHE A 178 8.77 5.98 -15.74
C PHE A 178 7.72 5.97 -14.63
N HIS A 179 6.48 5.66 -15.02
CA HIS A 179 5.45 5.23 -14.08
C HIS A 179 5.46 3.70 -14.02
N PRO A 180 5.64 3.06 -12.84
CA PRO A 180 5.85 1.61 -12.74
C PRO A 180 4.66 0.80 -13.28
N ALA A 181 3.43 1.31 -13.16
CA ALA A 181 2.27 0.64 -13.77
C ALA A 181 2.32 0.54 -15.31
N ARG A 182 3.16 1.34 -15.99
CA ARG A 182 3.39 1.17 -17.44
C ARG A 182 4.16 -0.12 -17.76
N ALA A 183 4.96 -0.65 -16.83
CA ALA A 183 5.59 -1.97 -16.99
C ALA A 183 4.55 -3.10 -17.04
N LEU A 184 3.35 -2.88 -16.48
CA LEU A 184 2.22 -3.82 -16.54
C LEU A 184 1.42 -3.76 -17.84
N ALA A 185 1.79 -2.90 -18.80
CA ALA A 185 1.03 -2.71 -20.03
C ALA A 185 1.03 -3.96 -20.93
N GLY A 186 2.11 -4.75 -20.95
CA GLY A 186 2.24 -5.90 -21.86
C GLY A 186 1.11 -6.94 -21.76
N PRO A 187 0.78 -7.47 -20.56
CA PRO A 187 -0.38 -8.36 -20.40
C PRO A 187 -1.71 -7.72 -20.83
N LEU A 188 -1.93 -6.44 -20.51
CA LEU A 188 -3.15 -5.72 -20.90
C LEU A 188 -3.20 -5.48 -22.42
N GLU A 189 -2.08 -5.23 -23.07
CA GLU A 189 -1.97 -5.09 -24.53
C GLU A 189 -2.43 -6.37 -25.22
N GLN A 190 -2.05 -7.55 -24.69
CA GLN A 190 -2.52 -8.84 -25.22
C GLN A 190 -4.04 -9.00 -25.07
N ASP A 191 -4.60 -8.62 -23.91
CA ASP A 191 -6.04 -8.64 -23.67
C ASP A 191 -6.79 -7.64 -24.58
N LEU A 192 -6.24 -6.44 -24.77
CA LEU A 192 -6.76 -5.43 -25.70
C LEU A 192 -6.74 -5.96 -27.13
N LEU A 193 -5.61 -6.45 -27.64
CA LEU A 193 -5.51 -7.03 -28.98
C LEU A 193 -6.46 -8.22 -29.19
N ARG A 194 -6.68 -9.03 -28.15
CA ARG A 194 -7.70 -10.08 -28.18
C ARG A 194 -9.11 -9.49 -28.27
N ALA A 195 -9.44 -8.51 -27.45
CA ALA A 195 -10.74 -7.84 -27.45
C ALA A 195 -11.00 -7.10 -28.77
N THR A 196 -10.00 -6.45 -29.37
CA THR A 196 -10.07 -5.77 -30.66
C THR A 196 -10.38 -6.76 -31.78
N ARG A 197 -9.72 -7.93 -31.82
CA ARG A 197 -10.04 -8.99 -32.81
C ARG A 197 -11.45 -9.55 -32.67
N LEU A 198 -12.02 -9.54 -31.47
CA LEU A 198 -13.43 -9.89 -31.25
C LEU A 198 -14.34 -8.76 -31.72
N ALA A 199 -13.98 -7.51 -31.39
CA ALA A 199 -14.66 -6.28 -31.78
C ALA A 199 -14.75 -6.10 -33.31
N GLU A 200 -13.79 -6.61 -34.08
CA GLU A 200 -13.83 -6.64 -35.55
C GLU A 200 -15.01 -7.43 -36.12
N ARG A 201 -15.50 -8.44 -35.38
CA ARG A 201 -16.60 -9.31 -35.82
C ARG A 201 -17.95 -8.83 -35.30
N ALA A 202 -17.97 -8.35 -34.07
CA ALA A 202 -19.14 -7.79 -33.41
C ALA A 202 -18.66 -6.88 -32.28
N PRO A 203 -19.36 -5.77 -31.97
CA PRO A 203 -19.02 -4.92 -30.84
C PRO A 203 -18.71 -5.70 -29.56
N HIS A 204 -17.60 -5.36 -28.90
CA HIS A 204 -17.08 -6.10 -27.76
C HIS A 204 -16.79 -5.18 -26.57
N LEU A 205 -16.93 -5.73 -25.37
CA LEU A 205 -16.68 -5.04 -24.11
C LEU A 205 -15.41 -5.60 -23.45
N LEU A 206 -14.49 -4.75 -23.01
CA LEU A 206 -13.39 -5.11 -22.13
C LEU A 206 -13.57 -4.42 -20.79
N VAL A 207 -13.65 -5.17 -19.70
CA VAL A 207 -13.68 -4.62 -18.35
C VAL A 207 -12.29 -4.74 -17.74
N LEU A 208 -11.67 -3.60 -17.43
CA LEU A 208 -10.41 -3.50 -16.72
C LEU A 208 -10.66 -3.19 -15.24
N VAL A 209 -10.32 -4.13 -14.37
CA VAL A 209 -10.49 -4.02 -12.92
C VAL A 209 -9.15 -3.82 -12.23
N GLY A 210 -9.11 -3.00 -11.18
CA GLY A 210 -7.95 -2.89 -10.29
C GLY A 210 -8.22 -1.94 -9.13
N ARG A 211 -7.45 -2.03 -8.05
CA ARG A 211 -7.56 -1.15 -6.87
C ARG A 211 -7.44 0.33 -7.21
N HIS A 212 -8.17 1.25 -6.57
CA HIS A 212 -7.98 2.70 -6.80
C HIS A 212 -6.49 3.10 -6.62
N GLY A 213 -5.94 3.92 -7.51
CA GLY A 213 -4.49 4.28 -7.48
C GLY A 213 -3.50 3.19 -7.93
N SER A 214 -3.96 2.04 -8.44
CA SER A 214 -3.08 0.99 -9.01
C SER A 214 -2.35 1.40 -10.29
N GLY A 215 -2.61 2.60 -10.81
CA GLY A 215 -2.03 3.07 -12.06
C GLY A 215 -2.71 2.51 -13.31
N ARG A 216 -4.00 2.13 -13.22
CA ARG A 216 -4.76 1.58 -14.36
C ARG A 216 -4.80 2.50 -15.55
N ARG A 217 -4.84 3.81 -15.31
CA ARG A 217 -4.89 4.81 -16.37
C ARG A 217 -3.57 4.83 -17.14
N GLU A 218 -2.45 4.83 -16.43
CA GLU A 218 -1.10 4.82 -16.99
C GLU A 218 -0.81 3.49 -17.69
N MET A 219 -1.22 2.37 -17.09
CA MET A 219 -1.13 1.04 -17.68
C MET A 219 -1.95 0.94 -18.96
N LEU A 220 -3.21 1.39 -18.95
CA LEU A 220 -4.09 1.38 -20.12
C LEU A 220 -3.59 2.33 -21.21
N GLN A 221 -3.13 3.52 -20.85
CA GLN A 221 -2.56 4.48 -21.80
C GLN A 221 -1.34 3.88 -22.50
N ALA A 222 -0.42 3.26 -21.76
CA ALA A 222 0.74 2.59 -22.33
C ALA A 222 0.32 1.42 -23.26
N ALA A 223 -0.67 0.62 -22.87
CA ALA A 223 -1.18 -0.45 -23.72
C ALA A 223 -1.92 0.05 -24.97
N LEU A 224 -2.43 1.29 -24.95
CA LEU A 224 -3.10 1.92 -26.08
C LEU A 224 -2.16 2.66 -27.04
N GLU A 225 -0.89 2.88 -26.69
CA GLU A 225 0.08 3.59 -27.55
C GLU A 225 0.32 2.86 -28.89
N GLY A 226 0.19 1.53 -28.92
CA GLY A 226 0.24 0.71 -30.13
C GLY A 226 -1.13 0.30 -30.70
N HIS A 227 -2.24 0.83 -30.15
CA HIS A 227 -3.57 0.37 -30.52
C HIS A 227 -3.99 0.87 -31.92
N PRO A 228 -4.53 0.01 -32.80
CA PRO A 228 -4.76 0.36 -34.20
C PRO A 228 -5.99 1.26 -34.45
N TRP A 229 -6.91 1.38 -33.49
CA TRP A 229 -8.14 2.17 -33.65
C TRP A 229 -8.08 3.50 -32.93
N PRO A 230 -8.77 4.55 -33.43
CA PRO A 230 -8.94 5.80 -32.70
C PRO A 230 -9.61 5.56 -31.35
N VAL A 231 -9.12 6.27 -30.32
CA VAL A 231 -9.54 6.09 -28.93
C VAL A 231 -10.21 7.35 -28.40
N ALA A 232 -11.46 7.24 -27.97
CA ALA A 232 -12.17 8.28 -27.24
C ALA A 232 -12.10 7.99 -25.73
N HIS A 233 -11.55 8.92 -24.95
CA HIS A 233 -11.50 8.82 -23.48
C HIS A 233 -12.59 9.67 -22.82
N LEU A 234 -13.33 9.09 -21.89
CA LEU A 234 -14.38 9.76 -21.14
C LEU A 234 -14.43 9.25 -19.70
N ASP A 235 -14.99 10.08 -18.82
CA ASP A 235 -15.34 9.68 -17.46
C ASP A 235 -16.78 9.18 -17.45
N ALA A 236 -17.02 8.08 -16.75
CA ALA A 236 -18.34 7.51 -16.62
C ALA A 236 -19.21 8.43 -15.76
N VAL A 237 -20.45 8.64 -16.20
CA VAL A 237 -21.45 9.44 -15.51
C VAL A 237 -22.76 8.67 -15.43
N GLY A 238 -23.45 8.78 -14.30
CA GLY A 238 -24.71 8.06 -14.06
C GLY A 238 -25.91 8.61 -14.83
N HIS A 239 -25.78 9.77 -15.49
CA HIS A 239 -26.86 10.40 -16.23
C HIS A 239 -26.74 10.13 -17.75
N PRO A 240 -27.74 9.49 -18.39
CA PRO A 240 -27.70 9.09 -19.80
C PRO A 240 -27.34 10.22 -20.77
N THR A 241 -28.04 11.37 -20.68
CA THR A 241 -27.81 12.50 -21.61
C THR A 241 -26.41 13.09 -21.49
N LEU A 242 -25.87 13.18 -20.27
CA LEU A 242 -24.50 13.68 -20.05
C LEU A 242 -23.48 12.71 -20.62
N LEU A 243 -23.72 11.40 -20.51
CA LEU A 243 -22.83 10.40 -21.10
C LEU A 243 -22.77 10.52 -22.62
N VAL A 244 -23.92 10.59 -23.29
CA VAL A 244 -24.00 10.69 -24.76
C VAL A 244 -23.40 12.00 -25.24
N MET A 245 -23.68 13.12 -24.55
CA MET A 245 -23.04 14.41 -24.85
C MET A 245 -21.52 14.35 -24.68
N SER A 246 -21.02 13.74 -23.59
CA SER A 246 -19.58 13.57 -23.38
C SER A 246 -18.95 12.72 -24.49
N LEU A 247 -19.63 11.66 -24.92
CA LEU A 247 -19.17 10.82 -26.02
C LEU A 247 -19.08 11.63 -27.33
N MET A 248 -20.13 12.37 -27.70
CA MET A 248 -20.12 13.22 -28.90
C MET A 248 -18.96 14.23 -28.87
N MET A 249 -18.76 14.92 -27.75
CA MET A 249 -17.64 15.86 -27.57
C MET A 249 -16.27 15.20 -27.78
N ARG A 250 -16.09 13.96 -27.32
CA ARG A 250 -14.84 13.21 -27.45
C ARG A 250 -14.63 12.59 -28.83
N LEU A 251 -15.71 12.35 -29.57
CA LEU A 251 -15.65 11.86 -30.95
C LEU A 251 -15.35 12.97 -31.96
N LEU A 252 -15.73 14.22 -31.67
CA LEU A 252 -15.52 15.35 -32.57
C LEU A 252 -14.09 15.48 -33.14
N PRO A 253 -12.99 15.37 -32.34
CA PRO A 253 -11.63 15.40 -32.88
C PRO A 253 -11.21 14.13 -33.64
N LEU A 254 -11.94 13.02 -33.47
CA LEU A 254 -11.63 11.72 -34.09
C LEU A 254 -12.37 11.50 -35.41
N LEU A 255 -13.45 12.24 -35.65
CA LEU A 255 -14.22 12.17 -36.90
C LEU A 255 -13.52 12.92 -38.04
N ARG A 256 -13.77 12.44 -39.26
CA ARG A 256 -13.40 13.13 -40.50
C ARG A 256 -14.09 14.50 -40.58
N GLU A 257 -13.42 15.48 -41.21
CA GLU A 257 -13.90 16.87 -41.31
C GLU A 257 -15.30 16.99 -41.93
N ASP A 258 -15.65 16.12 -42.88
CA ASP A 258 -16.96 16.11 -43.55
C ASP A 258 -18.12 15.70 -42.64
N LEU A 259 -17.85 14.94 -41.57
CA LEU A 259 -18.86 14.47 -40.62
C LEU A 259 -19.02 15.37 -39.38
N LYS A 260 -18.07 16.29 -39.13
CA LYS A 260 -18.13 17.20 -37.99
C LYS A 260 -19.37 18.11 -37.99
N PRO A 261 -19.82 18.68 -39.13
CA PRO A 261 -21.05 19.48 -39.16
C PRO A 261 -22.29 18.69 -38.74
N ALA A 262 -22.37 17.41 -39.14
CA ALA A 262 -23.48 16.53 -38.78
C ALA A 262 -23.47 16.21 -37.26
N LEU A 263 -22.30 15.97 -36.68
CA LEU A 263 -22.17 15.79 -35.23
C LEU A 263 -22.54 17.07 -34.45
N HIS A 264 -22.08 18.24 -34.91
CA HIS A 264 -22.46 19.51 -34.31
C HIS A 264 -23.98 19.76 -34.37
N ALA A 265 -24.60 19.47 -35.51
CA ALA A 265 -26.05 19.56 -35.65
C ALA A 265 -26.76 18.60 -34.70
N LEU A 266 -26.26 17.37 -34.53
CA LEU A 266 -26.80 16.40 -33.58
C LEU A 266 -26.73 16.92 -32.14
N MET A 267 -25.59 17.46 -31.72
CA MET A 267 -25.40 18.02 -30.38
C MET A 267 -26.32 19.22 -30.10
N ALA A 268 -26.61 20.03 -31.11
CA ALA A 268 -27.50 21.20 -30.99
C ALA A 268 -28.98 20.82 -30.81
N ARG A 269 -29.41 19.62 -31.23
CA ARG A 269 -30.82 19.20 -31.25
C ARG A 269 -31.41 18.82 -29.88
N SER A 270 -30.60 18.74 -28.82
CA SER A 270 -31.02 18.38 -27.45
C SER A 270 -31.95 17.15 -27.40
N LEU A 271 -31.53 16.07 -28.06
CA LEU A 271 -32.32 14.84 -28.12
C LEU A 271 -32.23 14.03 -26.82
N PRO A 272 -33.27 13.24 -26.46
CA PRO A 272 -33.17 12.21 -25.43
C PRO A 272 -32.02 11.23 -25.72
N ALA A 273 -31.39 10.69 -24.67
CA ALA A 273 -30.18 9.86 -24.81
C ALA A 273 -30.34 8.65 -25.77
N PRO A 274 -31.45 7.89 -25.77
CA PRO A 274 -31.63 6.78 -26.72
C PRO A 274 -31.72 7.24 -28.18
N GLU A 275 -32.43 8.35 -28.44
CA GLU A 275 -32.55 8.95 -29.78
C GLU A 275 -31.22 9.52 -30.25
N ALA A 276 -30.49 10.19 -29.34
CA ALA A 276 -29.15 10.71 -29.61
C ALA A 276 -28.16 9.59 -29.93
N MET A 277 -28.20 8.47 -29.19
CA MET A 277 -27.37 7.29 -29.47
C MET A 277 -27.72 6.65 -30.81
N THR A 278 -29.01 6.61 -31.17
CA THR A 278 -29.46 6.10 -32.48
C THR A 278 -28.92 6.97 -33.61
N ALA A 279 -29.07 8.28 -33.51
CA ALA A 279 -28.54 9.22 -34.50
C ALA A 279 -27.00 9.18 -34.57
N LEU A 280 -26.32 9.04 -33.43
CA LEU A 280 -24.87 8.88 -33.37
C LEU A 280 -24.42 7.58 -34.05
N SER A 281 -25.15 6.48 -33.86
CA SER A 281 -24.85 5.20 -34.49
C SER A 281 -24.92 5.28 -36.03
N ALA A 282 -25.91 6.01 -36.57
CA ALA A 282 -26.04 6.24 -38.00
C ALA A 282 -24.85 7.04 -38.55
N LEU A 283 -24.43 8.08 -37.82
CA LEU A 283 -23.26 8.89 -38.19
C LEU A 283 -21.96 8.09 -38.15
N LEU A 284 -21.78 7.25 -37.13
CA LEU A 284 -20.59 6.38 -37.01
C LEU A 284 -20.58 5.28 -38.08
N LEU A 285 -21.75 4.77 -38.48
CA LEU A 285 -21.86 3.83 -39.59
C LEU A 285 -21.46 4.48 -40.93
N GLU A 286 -21.84 5.74 -41.16
CA GLU A 286 -21.40 6.52 -42.33
C GLU A 286 -19.88 6.75 -42.32
N ALA A 287 -19.29 6.98 -41.14
CA ALA A 287 -17.84 7.06 -41.00
C ALA A 287 -17.12 5.76 -41.36
N ASN A 288 -17.79 4.61 -41.14
CA ASN A 288 -17.28 3.25 -41.34
C ASN A 288 -15.86 3.05 -40.76
N ALA A 289 -15.59 3.68 -39.62
CA ALA A 289 -14.30 3.65 -38.96
C ALA A 289 -14.40 2.83 -37.66
N PRO A 290 -13.42 1.95 -37.39
CA PRO A 290 -13.38 1.25 -36.12
C PRO A 290 -13.16 2.25 -34.99
N LEU A 291 -13.74 1.99 -33.82
CA LEU A 291 -13.71 2.93 -32.70
C LEU A 291 -13.47 2.20 -31.38
N THR A 292 -12.55 2.74 -30.56
CA THR A 292 -12.38 2.36 -29.16
C THR A 292 -12.88 3.46 -28.24
N VAL A 293 -13.69 3.12 -27.26
CA VAL A 293 -14.23 4.04 -26.27
C VAL A 293 -13.77 3.57 -24.89
N VAL A 294 -13.01 4.41 -24.18
CA VAL A 294 -12.51 4.12 -22.83
C VAL A 294 -13.28 4.95 -21.81
N MET A 295 -13.97 4.27 -20.90
CA MET A 295 -14.72 4.88 -19.80
C MET A 295 -14.02 4.64 -18.47
N TYR A 296 -13.57 5.73 -17.84
CA TYR A 296 -12.98 5.70 -16.50
C TYR A 296 -14.03 5.83 -15.41
N GLY A 297 -13.89 5.08 -14.31
CA GLY A 297 -14.80 5.19 -13.17
C GLY A 297 -16.16 4.55 -13.43
N ALA A 298 -16.19 3.42 -14.15
CA ALA A 298 -17.41 2.72 -14.55
C ALA A 298 -18.34 2.33 -13.37
N GLU A 299 -17.87 2.37 -12.14
CA GLU A 299 -18.70 2.27 -10.93
C GLU A 299 -19.73 3.39 -10.75
N ALA A 300 -19.60 4.51 -11.46
CA ALA A 300 -20.57 5.61 -11.45
C ALA A 300 -21.77 5.36 -12.40
N LEU A 301 -21.75 4.27 -13.16
CA LEU A 301 -22.82 3.91 -14.09
C LEU A 301 -24.09 3.51 -13.33
N SER A 302 -25.23 3.92 -13.86
CA SER A 302 -26.56 3.65 -13.29
C SER A 302 -27.33 2.63 -14.15
N ASP A 303 -28.40 2.06 -13.59
CA ASP A 303 -29.31 1.19 -14.33
C ASP A 303 -29.96 1.91 -15.53
N GLU A 304 -30.08 3.24 -15.51
CA GLU A 304 -30.62 4.03 -16.63
C GLU A 304 -29.66 4.11 -17.84
N VAL A 305 -28.36 3.99 -17.58
CA VAL A 305 -27.33 4.03 -18.63
C VAL A 305 -27.13 2.65 -19.27
N ALA A 306 -27.39 1.57 -18.53
CA ALA A 306 -27.14 0.20 -18.98
C ALA A 306 -27.79 -0.16 -20.34
N PRO A 307 -29.04 0.25 -20.65
CA PRO A 307 -29.66 0.02 -21.95
C PRO A 307 -28.90 0.67 -23.13
N LEU A 308 -28.17 1.76 -22.89
CA LEU A 308 -27.36 2.39 -23.93
C LEU A 308 -26.17 1.52 -24.33
N PHE A 309 -25.62 0.72 -23.40
CA PHE A 309 -24.54 -0.22 -23.71
C PHE A 309 -25.06 -1.44 -24.47
N ASP A 310 -26.22 -1.96 -24.11
CA ASP A 310 -26.87 -3.00 -24.91
C ASP A 310 -27.08 -2.51 -26.35
N PHE A 311 -27.59 -1.28 -26.51
CA PHE A 311 -27.74 -0.67 -27.83
C PHE A 311 -26.40 -0.51 -28.58
N ALA A 312 -25.37 0.05 -27.93
CA ALA A 312 -24.05 0.25 -28.55
C ALA A 312 -23.36 -1.06 -28.92
N LEU A 313 -23.52 -2.10 -28.09
CA LEU A 313 -22.97 -3.43 -28.35
C LEU A 313 -23.71 -4.19 -29.47
N ASN A 314 -24.77 -3.61 -30.04
CA ASN A 314 -25.46 -4.11 -31.23
C ASN A 314 -25.23 -3.24 -32.47
N TRP A 315 -24.31 -2.26 -32.42
CA TRP A 315 -23.96 -1.47 -33.59
C TRP A 315 -23.34 -2.33 -34.70
N PRO A 316 -23.68 -2.08 -35.98
CA PRO A 316 -23.12 -2.82 -37.11
C PRO A 316 -21.75 -2.27 -37.53
N LEU A 317 -20.86 -1.99 -36.58
CA LEU A 317 -19.51 -1.47 -36.84
C LEU A 317 -18.48 -2.03 -35.85
N PRO A 318 -17.17 -2.06 -36.19
CA PRO A 318 -16.13 -2.51 -35.28
C PRO A 318 -16.00 -1.57 -34.07
N PHE A 319 -16.47 -2.01 -32.91
CA PHE A 319 -16.59 -1.18 -31.72
C PHE A 319 -16.05 -1.88 -30.48
N LEU A 320 -15.09 -1.26 -29.80
CA LEU A 320 -14.54 -1.75 -28.55
C LEU A 320 -14.87 -0.76 -27.44
N LEU A 321 -15.62 -1.20 -26.44
CA LEU A 321 -15.87 -0.44 -25.22
C LEU A 321 -14.97 -0.96 -24.10
N VAL A 322 -14.15 -0.11 -23.50
CA VAL A 322 -13.29 -0.42 -22.37
C VAL A 322 -13.83 0.24 -21.11
N LEU A 323 -14.27 -0.54 -20.13
CA LEU A 323 -14.73 -0.07 -18.82
C LEU A 323 -13.63 -0.21 -17.79
N VAL A 324 -13.21 0.90 -17.18
CA VAL A 324 -12.22 0.87 -16.10
C VAL A 324 -12.95 1.04 -14.77
N THR A 325 -12.88 0.03 -13.89
CA THR A 325 -13.52 0.05 -12.57
C THR A 325 -12.57 -0.37 -11.44
N THR A 326 -13.07 -0.34 -10.20
CA THR A 326 -12.36 -0.74 -8.99
C THR A 326 -12.73 -2.14 -8.54
N ASP A 327 -11.82 -2.85 -7.87
CA ASP A 327 -12.07 -4.18 -7.30
C ASP A 327 -13.32 -4.21 -6.42
N THR A 328 -13.55 -3.15 -5.64
CA THR A 328 -14.66 -3.04 -4.69
C THR A 328 -16.01 -2.81 -5.37
N ARG A 329 -16.02 -2.47 -6.67
CA ARG A 329 -17.20 -2.18 -7.48
C ARG A 329 -17.38 -3.13 -8.65
N GLU A 330 -16.43 -4.04 -8.88
CA GLU A 330 -16.49 -5.07 -9.93
C GLU A 330 -17.81 -5.84 -9.88
N ALA A 331 -18.18 -6.42 -8.73
CA ALA A 331 -19.38 -7.24 -8.62
C ALA A 331 -20.67 -6.47 -8.96
N ALA A 332 -20.78 -5.21 -8.51
CA ALA A 332 -21.93 -4.37 -8.82
C ALA A 332 -22.00 -4.01 -10.31
N LEU A 333 -20.85 -3.68 -10.91
CA LEU A 333 -20.77 -3.43 -12.36
C LEU A 333 -21.13 -4.69 -13.15
N MET A 334 -20.59 -5.85 -12.78
CA MET A 334 -20.88 -7.12 -13.45
C MET A 334 -22.35 -7.52 -13.30
N GLN A 335 -23.00 -7.22 -12.17
CA GLN A 335 -24.43 -7.43 -11.99
C GLN A 335 -25.26 -6.52 -12.91
N LEU A 336 -24.88 -5.25 -13.03
CA LEU A 336 -25.50 -4.30 -13.96
C LEU A 336 -25.33 -4.76 -15.40
N LEU A 337 -24.11 -5.14 -15.80
CA LEU A 337 -23.82 -5.63 -17.14
C LEU A 337 -24.50 -6.97 -17.44
N GLY A 338 -24.56 -7.90 -16.49
CA GLY A 338 -25.14 -9.24 -16.70
C GLY A 338 -26.63 -9.26 -17.06
N ARG A 339 -27.34 -8.16 -16.81
CA ARG A 339 -28.74 -7.97 -17.23
C ARG A 339 -28.87 -7.55 -18.70
N HIS A 340 -27.81 -7.02 -19.29
CA HIS A 340 -27.83 -6.31 -20.58
C HIS A 340 -26.80 -6.81 -21.59
N VAL A 341 -25.72 -7.46 -21.15
CA VAL A 341 -24.59 -7.88 -21.97
C VAL A 341 -24.44 -9.39 -21.90
N ARG A 342 -24.42 -10.02 -23.08
CA ARG A 342 -24.20 -11.47 -23.18
C ARG A 342 -22.77 -11.82 -22.73
N PRO A 343 -22.55 -12.92 -22.00
CA PRO A 343 -21.22 -13.32 -21.53
C PRO A 343 -20.14 -13.42 -22.62
N GLU A 344 -20.53 -13.79 -23.84
CA GLU A 344 -19.64 -13.91 -24.99
C GLU A 344 -19.13 -12.57 -25.53
N ARG A 345 -19.81 -11.47 -25.19
CA ARG A 345 -19.51 -10.10 -25.67
C ARG A 345 -18.65 -9.31 -24.71
N PHE A 346 -18.11 -9.93 -23.66
CA PHE A 346 -17.17 -9.24 -22.80
C PHE A 346 -15.94 -10.08 -22.40
N THR A 347 -14.83 -9.38 -22.21
CA THR A 347 -13.59 -9.90 -21.65
C THR A 347 -13.32 -9.17 -20.34
N LEU A 348 -12.80 -9.88 -19.34
CA LEU A 348 -12.41 -9.30 -18.06
C LEU A 348 -10.89 -9.36 -17.92
N SER A 349 -10.26 -8.21 -17.71
CA SER A 349 -8.84 -8.09 -17.43
C SER A 349 -8.65 -7.48 -16.04
N ARG A 350 -7.74 -8.02 -15.24
CA ARG A 350 -7.45 -7.56 -13.88
C ARG A 350 -6.02 -7.05 -13.79
N SER A 351 -5.85 -5.85 -13.27
CA SER A 351 -4.55 -5.29 -12.94
C SER A 351 -3.91 -6.13 -11.83
N ARG A 352 -2.76 -6.72 -12.12
CA ARG A 352 -1.96 -7.42 -11.10
C ARG A 352 -1.19 -6.41 -10.23
N PRO A 353 -0.88 -6.75 -8.97
CA PRO A 353 0.04 -5.97 -8.17
C PRO A 353 1.44 -5.90 -8.82
N LEU A 354 2.13 -4.77 -8.62
CA LEU A 354 3.51 -4.56 -9.04
C LEU A 354 4.45 -5.52 -8.30
N ALA A 355 5.27 -6.21 -9.08
CA ALA A 355 6.43 -6.96 -8.64
C ALA A 355 7.66 -6.06 -8.56
N ALA A 356 8.73 -6.54 -7.91
CA ALA A 356 9.99 -5.79 -7.86
C ALA A 356 10.58 -5.50 -9.25
N PRO A 357 10.50 -6.40 -10.25
CA PRO A 357 10.95 -6.08 -11.60
C PRO A 357 10.15 -4.97 -12.29
N ASP A 358 8.84 -4.85 -12.02
CA ASP A 358 8.00 -3.79 -12.59
C ASP A 358 8.35 -2.40 -12.04
N LEU A 359 9.09 -2.34 -10.92
CA LEU A 359 9.56 -1.10 -10.31
C LEU A 359 10.89 -0.62 -10.90
N HIS A 360 11.56 -1.46 -11.69
CA HIS A 360 12.78 -1.12 -12.38
C HIS A 360 12.46 -0.52 -13.76
N ALA A 361 13.07 0.61 -14.08
CA ALA A 361 12.84 1.23 -15.37
C ALA A 361 13.53 0.42 -16.49
N PRO A 362 12.82 0.04 -17.56
CA PRO A 362 13.31 -0.92 -18.56
C PRO A 362 14.50 -0.41 -19.39
N HIS A 363 14.75 0.90 -19.40
CA HIS A 363 15.87 1.53 -20.10
C HIS A 363 17.17 1.56 -19.26
N LEU A 364 17.10 1.17 -17.98
CA LEU A 364 18.26 1.12 -17.10
C LEU A 364 18.94 -0.25 -17.18
N SER A 365 20.23 -0.28 -16.86
CA SER A 365 20.94 -1.55 -16.67
C SER A 365 20.38 -2.30 -15.48
N ALA A 366 20.45 -3.64 -15.54
CA ALA A 366 19.99 -4.51 -14.47
C ALA A 366 20.51 -4.02 -13.10
N PRO A 367 19.64 -3.96 -12.08
CA PRO A 367 20.01 -3.41 -10.78
C PRO A 367 21.09 -4.28 -10.14
N GLY A 368 22.09 -3.65 -9.51
CA GLY A 368 23.02 -4.38 -8.64
C GLY A 368 22.30 -4.92 -7.39
N PRO A 369 22.91 -5.84 -6.63
CA PRO A 369 22.25 -6.53 -5.50
C PRO A 369 21.61 -5.61 -4.46
N ALA A 370 22.24 -4.46 -4.16
CA ALA A 370 21.70 -3.49 -3.21
C ALA A 370 20.44 -2.77 -3.74
N ALA A 371 20.44 -2.40 -5.04
CA ALA A 371 19.30 -1.77 -5.68
C ALA A 371 18.14 -2.77 -5.84
N GLU A 372 18.47 -4.01 -6.18
CA GLU A 372 17.52 -5.12 -6.25
C GLU A 372 16.82 -5.35 -4.90
N ARG A 373 17.58 -5.47 -3.80
CA ARG A 373 17.01 -5.57 -2.44
C ARG A 373 16.11 -4.37 -2.13
N HIS A 374 16.49 -3.16 -2.53
CA HIS A 374 15.66 -1.97 -2.35
C HIS A 374 14.32 -2.10 -3.11
N LEU A 375 14.31 -2.56 -4.36
CA LEU A 375 13.08 -2.76 -5.14
C LEU A 375 12.17 -3.83 -4.51
N PHE A 376 12.71 -4.94 -4.00
CA PHE A 376 11.91 -5.92 -3.26
C PHE A 376 11.32 -5.37 -1.96
N GLN A 377 12.07 -4.52 -1.24
CA GLN A 377 11.55 -3.83 -0.06
C GLN A 377 10.42 -2.85 -0.42
N VAL A 378 10.54 -2.11 -1.52
CA VAL A 378 9.47 -1.26 -2.05
C VAL A 378 8.26 -2.10 -2.46
N ALA A 379 8.45 -3.19 -3.21
CA ALA A 379 7.37 -4.09 -3.63
C ALA A 379 6.64 -4.69 -2.42
N ARG A 380 7.38 -5.09 -1.38
CA ARG A 380 6.81 -5.60 -0.12
C ARG A 380 5.98 -4.52 0.60
N GLN A 381 6.58 -3.36 0.88
CA GLN A 381 5.95 -2.31 1.68
C GLN A 381 4.81 -1.59 0.97
N SER A 382 4.86 -1.50 -0.37
CA SER A 382 3.78 -0.94 -1.18
C SER A 382 2.61 -1.89 -1.38
N GLU A 383 2.71 -3.16 -0.97
CA GLU A 383 1.74 -4.17 -1.36
C GLU A 383 1.56 -4.33 -2.89
N GLY A 384 2.54 -3.86 -3.68
CA GLY A 384 2.48 -3.84 -5.14
C GLY A 384 1.53 -2.77 -5.67
N TRP A 385 1.09 -1.86 -4.81
CA TRP A 385 0.20 -0.76 -5.16
C TRP A 385 0.99 0.42 -5.70
N ALA A 386 0.70 0.85 -6.93
CA ALA A 386 1.48 1.86 -7.64
C ALA A 386 1.61 3.19 -6.88
N THR A 387 0.52 3.72 -6.30
CA THR A 387 0.59 4.95 -5.50
C THR A 387 1.55 4.83 -4.32
N ALA A 388 1.53 3.72 -3.57
CA ALA A 388 2.47 3.51 -2.48
C ALA A 388 3.89 3.27 -2.98
N ALA A 389 4.07 2.53 -4.07
CA ALA A 389 5.39 2.30 -4.65
C ALA A 389 6.04 3.61 -5.11
N LEU A 390 5.30 4.50 -5.78
CA LEU A 390 5.77 5.82 -6.20
C LEU A 390 6.17 6.73 -5.04
N ALA A 391 5.53 6.59 -3.88
CA ALA A 391 5.92 7.33 -2.68
C ALA A 391 7.17 6.76 -2.00
N LEU A 392 7.45 5.46 -2.18
CA LEU A 392 8.57 4.75 -1.56
C LEU A 392 9.84 4.73 -2.42
N LEU A 393 9.72 4.68 -3.76
CA LEU A 393 10.85 4.64 -4.70
C LEU A 393 11.85 5.79 -4.54
N PRO A 394 11.44 7.04 -4.25
CA PRO A 394 12.39 8.15 -4.08
C PRO A 394 13.18 8.08 -2.76
N LEU A 395 12.87 7.16 -1.85
CA LEU A 395 13.54 7.07 -0.56
C LEU A 395 14.94 6.48 -0.69
N PRO A 396 15.90 6.92 0.13
CA PRO A 396 17.29 6.44 0.04
C PRO A 396 17.38 4.94 0.29
N ALA A 397 18.26 4.27 -0.47
CA ALA A 397 18.61 2.87 -0.25
C ALA A 397 19.69 2.72 0.84
N PRO A 398 19.66 1.66 1.66
CA PRO A 398 18.60 0.65 1.74
C PRO A 398 17.34 1.20 2.42
N LEU A 399 16.18 0.74 1.94
CA LEU A 399 14.91 1.10 2.58
C LEU A 399 14.87 0.45 3.98
N PRO A 400 14.48 1.16 5.05
CA PRO A 400 14.29 0.51 6.33
C PRO A 400 13.18 -0.54 6.21
N GLN A 401 13.24 -1.61 7.00
CA GLN A 401 12.28 -2.72 6.93
C GLN A 401 10.82 -2.26 7.09
N ARG A 402 10.59 -1.19 7.84
CA ARG A 402 9.29 -0.51 7.90
C ARG A 402 9.46 1.00 7.79
N VAL A 403 8.87 1.55 6.74
CA VAL A 403 8.72 2.97 6.52
C VAL A 403 7.36 3.41 7.09
N PRO A 404 7.28 4.53 7.82
CA PRO A 404 6.00 5.15 8.16
C PRO A 404 5.19 5.41 6.89
N MET A 405 3.89 5.10 6.91
CA MET A 405 3.03 5.32 5.75
C MET A 405 2.98 6.81 5.40
N PRO A 406 3.29 7.20 4.14
CA PRO A 406 3.18 8.58 3.71
C PRO A 406 1.74 9.10 3.85
N PRO A 407 1.54 10.36 4.27
CA PRO A 407 0.22 10.91 4.56
C PRO A 407 -0.70 10.94 3.33
N GLU A 408 -0.15 11.17 2.14
CA GLU A 408 -0.88 11.14 0.86
C GLU A 408 -1.38 9.73 0.52
N VAL A 409 -0.54 8.71 0.73
CA VAL A 409 -0.89 7.29 0.56
C VAL A 409 -2.02 6.94 1.55
N ARG A 410 -1.90 7.38 2.80
CA ARG A 410 -2.94 7.19 3.83
C ARG A 410 -4.26 7.85 3.44
N ALA A 411 -4.22 9.09 2.95
CA ALA A 411 -5.43 9.83 2.55
C ALA A 411 -6.18 9.11 1.42
N VAL A 412 -5.45 8.59 0.42
CA VAL A 412 -6.04 7.80 -0.67
C VAL A 412 -6.67 6.50 -0.15
N LEU A 413 -5.99 5.77 0.74
CA LEU A 413 -6.51 4.53 1.34
C LEU A 413 -7.80 4.76 2.14
N ILE A 414 -7.84 5.82 2.97
CA ILE A 414 -9.04 6.19 3.73
C ILE A 414 -10.16 6.65 2.79
N GLY A 415 -9.83 7.42 1.75
CA GLY A 415 -10.80 7.82 0.72
C GLY A 415 -11.42 6.62 0.01
N GLU A 416 -10.61 5.64 -0.41
CA GLU A 416 -11.07 4.38 -1.01
C GLU A 416 -11.99 3.61 -0.04
N ALA A 417 -11.59 3.48 1.23
CA ALA A 417 -12.39 2.81 2.25
C ALA A 417 -13.76 3.50 2.45
N TYR A 418 -13.74 4.84 2.50
CA TYR A 418 -14.94 5.65 2.70
C TYR A 418 -15.88 5.56 1.50
N GLN A 419 -15.36 5.55 0.28
CA GLN A 419 -16.18 5.34 -0.92
C GLN A 419 -16.84 3.96 -0.97
N ALA A 420 -16.20 2.94 -0.41
CA ALA A 420 -16.75 1.58 -0.38
C ALA A 420 -17.76 1.38 0.77
N LEU A 421 -17.49 1.97 1.94
CA LEU A 421 -18.21 1.68 3.19
C LEU A 421 -19.08 2.82 3.71
N GLY A 422 -18.87 4.05 3.26
CA GLY A 422 -19.56 5.24 3.76
C GLY A 422 -19.43 5.40 5.27
N SER A 423 -20.56 5.56 5.95
CA SER A 423 -20.63 5.71 7.41
C SER A 423 -20.15 4.48 8.19
N HIS A 424 -20.16 3.28 7.58
CA HIS A 424 -19.68 2.06 8.24
C HIS A 424 -18.17 2.05 8.49
N LEU A 425 -17.41 2.93 7.83
CA LEU A 425 -15.95 2.98 8.00
C LEU A 425 -15.53 3.27 9.44
N ALA A 426 -16.18 4.24 10.08
CA ALA A 426 -15.88 4.63 11.44
C ALA A 426 -16.16 3.48 12.44
N VAL A 427 -17.21 2.71 12.18
CA VAL A 427 -17.58 1.53 12.97
C VAL A 427 -16.48 0.47 12.87
N LEU A 428 -15.92 0.24 11.69
CA LEU A 428 -14.94 -0.84 11.44
C LEU A 428 -13.50 -0.50 11.85
N ALA A 429 -13.17 0.79 12.01
CA ALA A 429 -11.81 1.23 12.32
C ALA A 429 -11.18 0.52 13.54
N PRO A 430 -11.88 0.24 14.66
CA PRO A 430 -11.33 -0.48 15.81
C PRO A 430 -10.77 -1.87 15.48
N LEU A 431 -11.32 -2.56 14.46
CA LEU A 431 -10.83 -3.87 14.04
C LEU A 431 -9.39 -3.80 13.54
N ALA A 432 -8.94 -2.65 13.03
CA ALA A 432 -7.57 -2.47 12.55
C ALA A 432 -6.50 -2.56 13.65
N ALA A 433 -6.90 -2.44 14.92
CA ALA A 433 -6.04 -2.61 16.09
C ALA A 433 -5.97 -4.07 16.58
N LEU A 434 -6.84 -4.96 16.11
CA LEU A 434 -6.81 -6.38 16.46
C LEU A 434 -5.66 -7.09 15.73
N PRO A 435 -4.97 -8.05 16.39
CA PRO A 435 -4.06 -8.95 15.69
C PRO A 435 -4.87 -9.86 14.77
N GLY A 436 -4.55 -9.81 13.47
CA GLY A 436 -5.18 -10.67 12.46
C GLY A 436 -4.49 -12.03 12.33
N PRO A 437 -5.19 -13.07 11.85
CA PRO A 437 -6.63 -13.12 11.60
C PRO A 437 -7.43 -13.26 12.91
N PHE A 438 -8.69 -12.82 12.91
CA PHE A 438 -9.60 -12.81 14.06
C PHE A 438 -10.98 -13.39 13.71
N SER A 439 -11.67 -14.04 14.65
CA SER A 439 -12.99 -14.62 14.38
C SER A 439 -14.08 -13.55 14.20
N VAL A 440 -15.20 -13.93 13.59
CA VAL A 440 -16.38 -13.04 13.43
C VAL A 440 -16.91 -12.62 14.81
N GLU A 441 -16.92 -13.55 15.77
CA GLU A 441 -17.37 -13.31 17.14
C GLU A 441 -16.48 -12.28 17.84
N LEU A 442 -15.15 -12.41 17.68
CA LEU A 442 -14.19 -11.46 18.24
C LEU A 442 -14.34 -10.08 17.59
N ALA A 443 -14.57 -10.01 16.29
CA ALA A 443 -14.84 -8.77 15.59
C ALA A 443 -16.09 -8.08 16.14
N LEU A 444 -17.24 -8.76 16.16
CA LEU A 444 -18.50 -8.22 16.67
C LEU A 444 -18.41 -7.83 18.15
N HIS A 445 -17.76 -8.65 18.98
CA HIS A 445 -17.52 -8.31 20.38
C HIS A 445 -16.70 -7.01 20.52
N THR A 446 -15.67 -6.83 19.68
CA THR A 446 -14.83 -5.63 19.69
C THR A 446 -15.64 -4.40 19.27
N LEU A 447 -16.44 -4.49 18.21
CA LEU A 447 -17.30 -3.39 17.73
C LEU A 447 -18.28 -2.95 18.84
N ARG A 448 -19.02 -3.90 19.41
CA ARG A 448 -19.98 -3.65 20.50
C ARG A 448 -19.34 -3.04 21.74
N ARG A 449 -18.10 -3.45 22.07
CA ARG A 449 -17.37 -2.91 23.21
C ARG A 449 -16.99 -1.44 23.02
N VAL A 450 -16.68 -1.03 21.79
CA VAL A 450 -16.31 0.36 21.48
C VAL A 450 -17.55 1.25 21.34
N ALA A 451 -18.66 0.70 20.82
CA ALA A 451 -19.92 1.42 20.58
C ALA A 451 -20.78 1.71 21.84
N ARG A 452 -20.25 1.56 23.08
CA ARG A 452 -21.04 1.68 24.32
C ARG A 452 -21.75 3.06 24.43
N GLY A 453 -23.05 3.08 24.10
CA GLY A 453 -23.90 4.28 24.21
C GLY A 453 -25.25 4.22 23.49
N SER A 454 -25.44 3.30 22.54
CA SER A 454 -26.63 3.27 21.66
C SER A 454 -27.18 1.85 21.52
N GLY A 455 -28.24 1.54 22.28
CA GLY A 455 -28.86 0.21 22.35
C GLY A 455 -29.50 -0.33 21.06
N ALA A 456 -29.35 0.36 19.92
CA ALA A 456 -29.96 0.03 18.63
C ALA A 456 -28.98 -0.54 17.58
N GLU A 457 -27.70 -0.78 17.91
CA GLU A 457 -26.63 -0.91 16.90
C GLU A 457 -26.20 -2.35 16.52
N GLN A 458 -26.82 -3.40 17.05
CA GLN A 458 -26.38 -4.78 16.73
C GLN A 458 -26.51 -5.14 15.24
N SER A 459 -27.56 -4.65 14.56
CA SER A 459 -27.74 -4.86 13.12
C SER A 459 -26.71 -4.08 12.29
N LEU A 460 -26.28 -2.91 12.77
CA LEU A 460 -25.31 -2.06 12.06
C LEU A 460 -23.90 -2.66 12.06
N ASP A 461 -23.47 -3.30 13.16
CA ASP A 461 -22.17 -3.96 13.26
C ASP A 461 -22.05 -5.12 12.26
N GLN A 462 -23.09 -5.96 12.18
CA GLN A 462 -23.13 -7.10 11.26
C GLN A 462 -23.18 -6.63 9.80
N GLN A 463 -24.03 -5.64 9.49
CA GLN A 463 -24.08 -5.03 8.17
C GLN A 463 -22.75 -4.39 7.78
N ALA A 464 -22.06 -3.73 8.70
CA ALA A 464 -20.74 -3.17 8.46
C ALA A 464 -19.72 -4.26 8.11
N LEU A 465 -19.72 -5.38 8.83
CA LEU A 465 -18.81 -6.50 8.59
C LEU A 465 -19.08 -7.19 7.24
N GLU A 466 -20.35 -7.46 6.94
CA GLU A 466 -20.78 -8.01 5.66
C GLU A 466 -20.41 -7.08 4.50
N ARG A 467 -20.61 -5.77 4.68
CA ARG A 467 -20.23 -4.76 3.69
C ARG A 467 -18.72 -4.69 3.50
N ALA A 468 -17.92 -4.84 4.56
CA ALA A 468 -16.47 -4.89 4.48
C ALA A 468 -15.94 -6.12 3.73
N LEU A 469 -16.60 -7.26 3.88
CA LEU A 469 -16.33 -8.47 3.10
C LEU A 469 -16.71 -8.30 1.62
N GLN A 470 -17.91 -7.78 1.34
CA GLN A 470 -18.38 -7.50 -0.02
C GLN A 470 -17.48 -6.48 -0.74
N ALA A 471 -17.00 -5.47 -0.02
CA ALA A 471 -16.07 -4.47 -0.53
C ALA A 471 -14.63 -4.98 -0.65
N GLY A 472 -14.31 -6.18 -0.20
CA GLY A 472 -12.95 -6.73 -0.21
C GLY A 472 -11.97 -5.98 0.70
N LEU A 473 -12.47 -5.22 1.70
CA LEU A 473 -11.64 -4.63 2.75
C LEU A 473 -11.15 -5.72 3.72
N LEU A 474 -12.08 -6.59 4.09
CA LEU A 474 -11.81 -7.80 4.86
C LEU A 474 -11.91 -9.01 3.94
N GLU A 475 -11.18 -10.06 4.30
CA GLU A 475 -11.22 -11.35 3.62
C GLU A 475 -11.23 -12.48 4.65
N ARG A 476 -11.68 -13.65 4.21
CA ARG A 476 -11.64 -14.90 4.97
C ARG A 476 -10.29 -15.57 4.73
N VAL A 477 -9.57 -15.86 5.81
CA VAL A 477 -8.19 -16.37 5.76
C VAL A 477 -8.11 -17.72 6.49
N PRO A 478 -7.89 -18.83 5.78
CA PRO A 478 -7.77 -20.15 6.42
C PRO A 478 -6.50 -20.22 7.27
N ALA A 479 -6.42 -21.18 8.19
CA ALA A 479 -5.24 -21.35 9.04
C ALA A 479 -3.97 -21.73 8.24
N HIS A 480 -4.14 -22.47 7.15
CA HIS A 480 -3.10 -22.84 6.20
C HIS A 480 -3.55 -22.56 4.76
N LEU A 481 -2.59 -22.27 3.88
CA LEU A 481 -2.79 -21.97 2.47
C LEU A 481 -1.86 -22.83 1.63
N ASP A 482 -2.43 -23.75 0.87
CA ASP A 482 -1.68 -24.63 -0.03
C ASP A 482 -1.50 -23.98 -1.40
N VAL A 483 -0.25 -23.87 -1.84
CA VAL A 483 0.14 -23.31 -3.14
C VAL A 483 0.95 -24.34 -3.94
N ALA A 484 0.46 -24.69 -5.12
CA ALA A 484 1.11 -25.62 -6.04
C ALA A 484 2.10 -24.92 -6.99
N LEU A 485 3.36 -25.35 -6.98
CA LEU A 485 4.43 -24.81 -7.82
C LEU A 485 4.64 -25.66 -9.09
N PRO A 486 5.13 -25.07 -10.20
CA PRO A 486 5.47 -23.65 -10.40
C PRO A 486 4.26 -22.78 -10.78
N SER A 487 3.05 -23.34 -10.82
CA SER A 487 1.87 -22.62 -11.30
C SER A 487 1.41 -21.48 -10.38
N GLY A 488 1.83 -21.49 -9.11
CA GLY A 488 1.34 -20.57 -8.09
C GLY A 488 -0.16 -20.73 -7.79
N ARG A 489 -0.80 -21.81 -8.27
CA ARG A 489 -2.23 -22.04 -8.05
C ARG A 489 -2.46 -22.37 -6.59
N PHE A 490 -3.50 -21.80 -6.01
CA PHE A 490 -3.94 -22.06 -4.65
C PHE A 490 -5.44 -22.21 -4.62
N SER A 491 -5.94 -22.94 -3.61
CA SER A 491 -7.35 -23.04 -3.29
C SER A 491 -7.55 -22.63 -1.85
N VAL A 492 -8.53 -21.77 -1.60
CA VAL A 492 -8.98 -21.51 -0.24
C VAL A 492 -10.01 -22.59 0.09
N PRO A 493 -9.80 -23.41 1.14
CA PRO A 493 -10.77 -24.43 1.51
C PRO A 493 -12.12 -23.78 1.84
N ASP A 494 -13.23 -24.48 1.59
CA ASP A 494 -14.54 -24.01 2.02
C ASP A 494 -14.65 -24.03 3.54
N GLY A 495 -15.43 -23.10 4.12
CA GLY A 495 -15.74 -23.09 5.54
C GLY A 495 -15.67 -21.72 6.22
N ASP A 496 -15.99 -21.72 7.51
CA ASP A 496 -15.89 -20.54 8.36
C ASP A 496 -14.45 -20.28 8.77
N HIS A 497 -13.77 -19.48 7.96
CA HIS A 497 -12.42 -19.00 8.25
C HIS A 497 -12.44 -17.68 9.02
N PRO A 498 -11.42 -17.42 9.86
CA PRO A 498 -11.28 -16.14 10.52
C PRO A 498 -11.06 -15.03 9.48
N LEU A 499 -11.34 -13.80 9.91
CA LEU A 499 -11.24 -12.60 9.10
C LEU A 499 -9.87 -11.95 9.24
N ALA A 500 -9.37 -11.37 8.15
CA ALA A 500 -8.25 -10.45 8.19
C ALA A 500 -8.50 -9.28 7.25
N PHE A 501 -7.71 -8.21 7.40
CA PHE A 501 -7.65 -7.17 6.37
C PHE A 501 -6.91 -7.72 5.16
N ARG A 502 -7.48 -7.51 3.97
CA ARG A 502 -6.87 -7.93 2.70
C ARG A 502 -5.54 -7.21 2.42
N SER A 503 -5.40 -5.99 2.94
CA SER A 503 -4.22 -5.13 2.77
C SER A 503 -3.76 -4.58 4.12
N GLU A 504 -2.49 -4.81 4.44
CA GLU A 504 -1.87 -4.28 5.65
C GLU A 504 -1.66 -2.77 5.57
N LEU A 505 -1.51 -2.21 4.37
CA LEU A 505 -1.56 -0.77 4.17
C LEU A 505 -2.94 -0.21 4.56
N GLN A 506 -4.01 -0.84 4.09
CA GLN A 506 -5.37 -0.43 4.42
C GLN A 506 -5.65 -0.52 5.93
N ARG A 507 -5.21 -1.63 6.56
CA ARG A 507 -5.28 -1.80 8.02
C ARG A 507 -4.48 -0.73 8.75
N ALA A 508 -3.24 -0.46 8.35
CA ALA A 508 -2.39 0.53 9.00
C ALA A 508 -2.95 1.95 8.84
N ALA A 509 -3.53 2.28 7.69
CA ALA A 509 -4.22 3.55 7.46
C ALA A 509 -5.41 3.71 8.43
N LEU A 510 -6.26 2.68 8.56
CA LEU A 510 -7.39 2.68 9.49
C LEU A 510 -6.98 2.70 10.95
N ALA A 511 -5.95 1.96 11.33
CA ALA A 511 -5.39 2.04 12.67
C ALA A 511 -4.87 3.46 12.97
N GLY A 512 -4.43 4.20 11.94
CA GLY A 512 -4.02 5.60 12.05
C GLY A 512 -5.15 6.58 12.36
N THR A 513 -6.41 6.22 12.16
CA THR A 513 -7.57 7.07 12.51
C THR A 513 -8.00 6.90 13.97
N LEU A 514 -7.49 5.88 14.65
CA LEU A 514 -7.80 5.60 16.05
C LEU A 514 -6.92 6.40 17.01
N ASP A 515 -7.53 6.88 18.09
CA ASP A 515 -6.80 7.41 19.25
C ASP A 515 -5.79 6.39 19.80
N SER A 516 -4.66 6.90 20.29
CA SER A 516 -3.59 6.13 20.92
C SER A 516 -4.05 5.29 22.12
N ALA A 517 -4.94 5.81 22.97
CA ALA A 517 -5.41 5.12 24.17
C ALA A 517 -6.33 3.94 23.81
N LEU A 518 -7.24 4.14 22.86
CA LEU A 518 -8.08 3.09 22.30
C LEU A 518 -7.24 1.99 21.67
N ARG A 519 -6.23 2.35 20.85
CA ARG A 519 -5.30 1.35 20.28
C ARG A 519 -4.59 0.53 21.35
N ALA A 520 -4.09 1.17 22.40
CA ALA A 520 -3.41 0.49 23.50
C ALA A 520 -4.37 -0.47 24.24
N SER A 521 -5.58 -0.01 24.56
CA SER A 521 -6.62 -0.79 25.22
C SER A 521 -7.03 -2.04 24.40
N LEU A 522 -7.26 -1.86 23.09
CA LEU A 522 -7.62 -2.96 22.20
C LEU A 522 -6.51 -4.03 22.13
N ARG A 523 -5.24 -3.60 22.03
CA ARG A 523 -4.08 -4.51 22.01
C ARG A 523 -3.90 -5.27 23.31
N GLN A 524 -4.07 -4.61 24.47
CA GLN A 524 -3.98 -5.27 25.78
C GLN A 524 -5.03 -6.36 25.92
N SER A 525 -6.28 -6.07 25.53
CA SER A 525 -7.36 -7.06 25.64
C SER A 525 -7.23 -8.26 24.70
N SER A 526 -6.45 -8.15 23.62
CA SER A 526 -6.24 -9.26 22.70
C SER A 526 -5.03 -10.13 23.07
N ALA A 527 -4.13 -9.63 23.93
CA ALA A 527 -2.94 -10.35 24.37
C ALA A 527 -3.27 -11.54 25.30
N GLU A 528 -4.49 -11.60 25.84
CA GLU A 528 -4.95 -12.68 26.73
C GLU A 528 -5.24 -14.00 26.00
N SER A 529 -5.18 -14.03 24.66
CA SER A 529 -5.25 -15.30 23.92
C SER A 529 -3.91 -16.04 24.04
N PRO A 530 -3.87 -17.26 24.61
CA PRO A 530 -2.64 -17.99 24.88
C PRO A 530 -1.78 -18.04 23.60
N SER A 531 -0.52 -17.63 23.75
CA SER A 531 0.49 -17.68 22.71
C SER A 531 0.87 -19.14 22.47
N THR A 532 0.10 -19.85 21.65
CA THR A 532 0.43 -21.20 21.17
C THR A 532 1.57 -21.19 20.13
N SER A 533 2.49 -20.21 20.22
CA SER A 533 3.78 -20.32 19.55
C SER A 533 4.71 -21.15 20.44
N GLU A 534 4.27 -22.36 20.79
CA GLU A 534 5.15 -23.37 21.35
C GLU A 534 6.03 -23.83 20.20
N VAL A 535 7.19 -23.20 20.06
CA VAL A 535 8.34 -23.88 19.47
C VAL A 535 8.49 -25.14 20.30
N CYS A 536 8.16 -26.30 19.75
CA CYS A 536 8.31 -27.57 20.45
C CYS A 536 9.76 -27.66 20.95
N PRO A 537 10.01 -27.53 22.28
CA PRO A 537 11.36 -27.51 22.78
C PRO A 537 11.99 -28.87 22.47
N GLY A 538 13.07 -28.87 21.68
CA GLY A 538 13.83 -30.07 21.34
C GLY A 538 13.91 -30.44 19.85
N VAL A 539 13.25 -29.72 18.94
CA VAL A 539 13.46 -29.95 17.50
C VAL A 539 14.76 -29.30 17.04
N VAL A 540 15.71 -30.11 16.59
CA VAL A 540 16.99 -29.63 16.02
C VAL A 540 16.69 -29.00 14.65
N PRO A 541 17.08 -27.73 14.42
CA PRO A 541 16.86 -27.08 13.14
C PRO A 541 17.72 -27.74 12.04
N PHE A 542 17.17 -27.75 10.83
CA PHE A 542 17.85 -28.25 9.64
C PHE A 542 19.10 -27.41 9.35
N ALA A 543 20.25 -28.07 9.16
CA ALA A 543 21.50 -27.40 8.83
C ALA A 543 21.49 -26.92 7.38
N VAL A 544 22.10 -25.75 7.15
CA VAL A 544 22.19 -25.12 5.82
C VAL A 544 23.63 -24.74 5.52
N GLN A 545 23.97 -24.63 4.24
CA GLN A 545 25.30 -24.23 3.77
C GLN A 545 25.23 -22.86 3.10
N SER A 546 26.16 -21.96 3.40
CA SER A 546 26.22 -20.66 2.70
C SER A 546 26.63 -20.86 1.24
N THR A 547 26.02 -20.09 0.33
CA THR A 547 26.29 -20.12 -1.11
C THR A 547 26.52 -18.70 -1.62
N LEU A 548 27.12 -18.57 -2.81
CA LEU A 548 27.37 -17.29 -3.46
C LEU A 548 26.06 -16.53 -3.70
N ALA A 549 26.14 -15.20 -3.59
CA ALA A 549 25.02 -14.32 -3.86
C ALA A 549 24.57 -14.45 -5.32
N ARG A 550 23.26 -14.57 -5.53
CA ARG A 550 22.63 -14.62 -6.85
C ARG A 550 21.71 -13.42 -7.02
N SER A 551 21.57 -12.95 -8.26
CA SER A 551 20.49 -12.02 -8.58
C SER A 551 19.18 -12.80 -8.56
N ALA A 552 18.18 -12.22 -7.91
CA ALA A 552 16.81 -12.65 -7.87
C ALA A 552 15.94 -11.90 -8.93
N PHE A 553 16.55 -11.23 -9.91
CA PHE A 553 15.85 -10.78 -11.11
C PHE A 553 16.00 -11.83 -12.20
N SER A 554 14.90 -12.51 -12.54
CA SER A 554 14.84 -13.41 -13.70
C SER A 554 14.37 -12.61 -14.93
N GLY A 555 14.96 -12.85 -16.10
CA GLY A 555 14.51 -12.26 -17.37
C GLY A 555 13.28 -12.94 -17.99
N LEU A 556 12.67 -13.91 -17.30
CA LEU A 556 11.55 -14.71 -17.80
C LEU A 556 10.20 -14.17 -17.29
N PRO A 557 9.09 -14.46 -18.00
CA PRO A 557 7.77 -13.96 -17.63
C PRO A 557 7.40 -14.39 -16.21
N GLU A 558 7.11 -13.41 -15.38
CA GLU A 558 6.80 -13.57 -13.97
C GLU A 558 5.28 -13.63 -13.77
N THR A 559 4.82 -14.63 -13.01
CA THR A 559 3.43 -14.68 -12.55
C THR A 559 3.35 -14.18 -11.11
N THR A 560 2.58 -13.12 -10.88
CA THR A 560 2.29 -12.62 -9.54
C THR A 560 0.99 -13.21 -9.03
N VAL A 561 1.03 -13.86 -7.87
CA VAL A 561 -0.11 -14.45 -7.18
C VAL A 561 -0.28 -13.78 -5.82
N SER A 562 -1.52 -13.49 -5.42
CA SER A 562 -1.84 -12.86 -4.14
C SER A 562 -2.86 -13.72 -3.37
N PRO A 563 -2.41 -14.81 -2.70
CA PRO A 563 -3.28 -15.55 -1.82
C PRO A 563 -3.67 -14.71 -0.60
N PRO A 564 -4.75 -15.09 0.12
CA PRO A 564 -5.21 -14.34 1.27
C PRO A 564 -4.19 -14.34 2.42
N GLY A 565 -4.39 -13.48 3.42
CA GLY A 565 -3.52 -13.37 4.58
C GLY A 565 -2.26 -12.51 4.39
N GLY A 566 -2.25 -11.73 3.30
CA GLY A 566 -1.21 -10.73 3.01
C GLY A 566 0.07 -11.29 2.38
N TYR A 567 0.04 -12.52 1.88
CA TYR A 567 1.15 -13.09 1.10
C TYR A 567 1.07 -12.66 -0.37
N ARG A 568 2.23 -12.46 -0.98
CA ARG A 568 2.37 -12.31 -2.43
C ARG A 568 3.50 -13.19 -2.92
N LEU A 569 3.28 -13.88 -4.01
CA LEU A 569 4.20 -14.82 -4.61
C LEU A 569 4.52 -14.34 -6.02
N HIS A 570 5.80 -14.19 -6.27
CA HIS A 570 6.40 -13.81 -7.53
C HIS A 570 7.05 -15.06 -8.08
N VAL A 571 6.44 -15.67 -9.09
CA VAL A 571 6.87 -16.97 -9.61
C VAL A 571 7.46 -16.80 -10.99
N ALA A 572 8.75 -17.08 -11.10
CA ALA A 572 9.50 -17.21 -12.33
C ALA A 572 10.02 -18.66 -12.47
N PRO A 573 10.47 -19.10 -13.66
CA PRO A 573 10.87 -20.49 -13.91
C PRO A 573 11.93 -21.05 -12.95
N ASP A 574 12.94 -20.25 -12.60
CA ASP A 574 14.06 -20.69 -11.74
C ASP A 574 14.09 -20.00 -10.37
N LEU A 575 13.11 -19.13 -10.11
CA LEU A 575 13.08 -18.30 -8.92
C LEU A 575 11.65 -18.04 -8.47
N MET A 576 11.45 -18.18 -7.18
CA MET A 576 10.23 -17.80 -6.51
C MET A 576 10.54 -16.82 -5.40
N THR A 577 9.78 -15.72 -5.32
CA THR A 577 9.87 -14.78 -4.19
C THR A 577 8.55 -14.69 -3.45
N VAL A 578 8.57 -14.93 -2.14
CA VAL A 578 7.45 -14.74 -1.22
C VAL A 578 7.65 -13.42 -0.49
N LEU A 579 6.71 -12.51 -0.66
CA LEU A 579 6.64 -11.25 0.06
C LEU A 579 5.49 -11.30 1.05
N ARG A 580 5.74 -10.83 2.27
CA ARG A 580 4.68 -10.58 3.23
C ARG A 580 4.97 -9.35 4.05
N LEU A 581 4.01 -8.43 4.10
CA LEU A 581 3.96 -7.33 5.06
C LEU A 581 2.91 -7.69 6.11
N GLY A 582 3.15 -7.39 7.39
CA GLY A 582 2.17 -7.69 8.44
C GLY A 582 2.61 -7.27 9.83
N ALA A 583 1.71 -6.71 10.64
CA ALA A 583 2.11 -6.12 11.92
C ALA A 583 2.60 -7.15 12.95
N ARG A 584 3.50 -6.69 13.83
CA ARG A 584 3.99 -7.47 14.97
C ARG A 584 2.81 -7.88 15.86
N GLY A 585 2.80 -9.15 16.30
CA GLY A 585 1.76 -9.72 17.14
C GLY A 585 0.54 -10.27 16.39
N HIS A 586 0.49 -10.13 15.06
CA HIS A 586 -0.48 -10.86 14.22
C HIS A 586 -0.15 -12.36 14.25
N ARG A 587 -0.95 -13.23 13.62
CA ARG A 587 -0.68 -14.67 13.50
C ARG A 587 -0.96 -15.10 12.06
N PRO A 588 -0.02 -14.93 11.11
CA PRO A 588 -0.29 -15.17 9.71
C PRO A 588 -0.68 -16.61 9.49
N PRO A 589 -1.50 -16.88 8.45
CA PRO A 589 -1.73 -18.24 8.05
C PRO A 589 -0.41 -18.88 7.60
N GLU A 590 -0.31 -20.18 7.78
CA GLU A 590 0.82 -20.97 7.30
C GLU A 590 0.70 -21.13 5.79
N LEU A 591 1.65 -20.58 5.03
CA LEU A 591 1.73 -20.76 3.60
C LEU A 591 2.51 -22.05 3.30
N ARG A 592 1.87 -23.04 2.68
CA ARG A 592 2.44 -24.34 2.32
C ARG A 592 2.73 -24.36 0.83
N LEU A 593 4.01 -24.43 0.48
CA LEU A 593 4.49 -24.47 -0.89
C LEU A 593 4.74 -25.91 -1.30
N HIS A 594 3.91 -26.42 -2.21
CA HIS A 594 4.01 -27.78 -2.74
C HIS A 594 4.88 -27.78 -3.98
N VAL A 595 6.10 -28.30 -3.84
CA VAL A 595 7.04 -28.48 -4.93
C VAL A 595 6.90 -29.91 -5.48
N PRO A 596 6.48 -30.09 -6.75
CA PRO A 596 6.36 -31.41 -7.35
C PRO A 596 7.75 -32.05 -7.46
N THR A 597 7.84 -33.34 -7.10
CA THR A 597 9.09 -34.10 -7.19
C THR A 597 8.99 -35.15 -8.31
N PRO A 598 10.08 -35.42 -9.05
CA PRO A 598 10.08 -36.47 -10.06
C PRO A 598 9.79 -37.85 -9.46
N PRO A 599 9.13 -38.77 -10.20
CA PRO A 599 8.95 -40.15 -9.76
C PRO A 599 10.28 -40.80 -9.38
N GLY A 600 10.35 -41.38 -8.18
CA GLY A 600 11.56 -42.04 -7.67
C GLY A 600 12.63 -41.11 -7.08
N ALA A 601 12.43 -39.79 -7.12
CA ALA A 601 13.30 -38.86 -6.38
C ALA A 601 13.32 -39.23 -4.90
N ARG A 602 14.52 -39.27 -4.31
CA ARG A 602 14.72 -39.55 -2.87
C ARG A 602 15.33 -38.38 -2.11
N HIS A 603 16.04 -37.51 -2.83
CA HIS A 603 16.71 -36.36 -2.27
C HIS A 603 16.17 -35.09 -2.92
N TRP A 604 16.23 -34.00 -2.17
CA TRP A 604 15.90 -32.67 -2.63
C TRP A 604 17.04 -31.72 -2.27
N GLN A 605 17.19 -30.68 -3.07
CA GLN A 605 18.07 -29.54 -2.81
C GLN A 605 17.39 -28.27 -3.32
N PHE A 606 17.54 -27.16 -2.60
CA PHE A 606 17.19 -25.83 -3.08
C PHE A 606 18.06 -24.76 -2.43
N SER A 607 18.14 -23.60 -3.09
CA SER A 607 18.77 -22.39 -2.59
C SER A 607 17.70 -21.43 -2.05
N PHE A 608 17.98 -20.71 -0.97
CA PHE A 608 17.07 -19.69 -0.44
C PHE A 608 17.81 -18.47 0.13
N CYS A 609 17.14 -17.32 0.11
CA CYS A 609 17.58 -16.10 0.79
C CYS A 609 16.39 -15.51 1.55
N LEU A 610 16.56 -15.24 2.84
CA LEU A 610 15.51 -14.74 3.70
C LEU A 610 15.90 -13.38 4.29
N GLU A 611 15.06 -12.38 4.07
CA GLU A 611 15.12 -11.09 4.77
C GLU A 611 13.96 -10.92 5.74
N THR A 612 14.26 -10.73 7.03
CA THR A 612 13.23 -10.57 8.07
C THR A 612 13.72 -9.63 9.19
N PRO A 613 12.82 -8.85 9.83
CA PRO A 613 13.18 -8.01 10.99
C PRO A 613 13.50 -8.80 12.27
N TYR A 614 13.22 -10.11 12.28
CA TYR A 614 13.34 -10.92 13.49
C TYR A 614 14.70 -11.59 13.56
N SER A 615 15.26 -11.69 14.77
CA SER A 615 16.37 -12.60 15.04
C SER A 615 15.89 -14.02 14.75
N SER A 616 16.64 -14.78 13.96
CA SER A 616 16.30 -16.17 13.61
C SER A 616 16.21 -17.09 14.82
N ALA A 617 16.75 -16.67 15.97
CA ALA A 617 16.65 -17.39 17.24
C ALA A 617 15.22 -17.44 17.82
N ASP A 618 14.35 -16.46 17.48
CA ASP A 618 13.03 -16.31 18.12
C ASP A 618 11.88 -16.83 17.25
N VAL A 619 12.06 -16.83 15.92
CA VAL A 619 11.05 -17.26 14.94
C VAL A 619 11.77 -17.85 13.74
N PHE A 620 11.53 -19.14 13.45
CA PHE A 620 11.99 -19.78 12.22
C PHE A 620 10.94 -19.59 11.13
N PRO A 621 11.02 -18.64 10.19
CA PRO A 621 9.89 -18.39 9.28
C PRO A 621 9.72 -19.44 8.17
N LEU A 622 10.63 -20.43 8.09
CA LEU A 622 10.67 -21.48 7.08
C LEU A 622 10.83 -22.85 7.76
N TRP A 623 9.98 -23.81 7.38
CA TRP A 623 10.00 -25.18 7.89
C TRP A 623 9.83 -26.19 6.76
N LEU A 624 10.31 -27.41 7.00
CA LEU A 624 9.96 -28.59 6.23
C LEU A 624 8.75 -29.26 6.88
N LEU A 625 7.75 -29.56 6.05
CA LEU A 625 6.56 -30.32 6.43
C LEU A 625 6.71 -31.76 5.94
N GLY A 626 6.63 -32.72 6.86
CA GLY A 626 6.55 -34.14 6.50
C GLY A 626 5.29 -34.44 5.69
N SER A 627 5.32 -35.49 4.86
CA SER A 627 4.20 -35.84 3.96
C SER A 627 2.97 -36.43 4.65
N THR A 628 3.04 -36.75 5.96
CA THR A 628 1.96 -37.37 6.73
C THR A 628 1.20 -36.33 7.55
N GLU A 629 -0.11 -36.47 7.74
CA GLU A 629 -0.95 -35.51 8.50
C GLU A 629 -0.48 -35.24 9.95
N ALA A 630 0.31 -36.14 10.56
CA ALA A 630 0.93 -35.96 11.87
C ALA A 630 2.35 -35.33 11.79
N ALA A 631 2.66 -34.59 10.72
CA ALA A 631 4.00 -34.15 10.38
C ALA A 631 4.71 -33.40 11.50
N THR A 632 5.90 -33.88 11.85
CA THR A 632 6.89 -33.11 12.60
C THR A 632 7.31 -31.90 11.76
N LEU A 633 7.13 -30.69 12.30
CA LEU A 633 7.64 -29.45 11.73
C LEU A 633 9.15 -29.38 12.00
N THR A 634 9.97 -29.44 10.95
CA THR A 634 11.42 -29.26 11.08
C THR A 634 11.80 -27.84 10.64
N PRO A 635 12.18 -26.94 11.56
CA PRO A 635 12.57 -25.59 11.21
C PRO A 635 13.87 -25.59 10.39
N ILE A 636 13.98 -24.71 9.40
CA ILE A 636 15.22 -24.50 8.64
C ILE A 636 16.02 -23.37 9.31
N SER A 637 17.28 -23.63 9.65
CA SER A 637 18.14 -22.61 10.26
C SER A 637 18.47 -21.49 9.27
N VAL A 638 18.43 -20.25 9.75
CA VAL A 638 18.90 -19.08 8.98
C VAL A 638 19.90 -18.30 9.83
N PRO A 639 21.21 -18.54 9.65
CA PRO A 639 22.23 -17.90 10.48
C PRO A 639 22.22 -16.37 10.39
N GLU A 640 22.11 -15.83 9.18
CA GLU A 640 22.17 -14.40 8.88
C GLU A 640 21.16 -14.01 7.79
N SER A 641 20.41 -12.93 8.03
CA SER A 641 19.39 -12.40 7.14
C SER A 641 19.99 -11.78 5.87
N GLY A 642 19.39 -12.05 4.71
CA GLY A 642 19.78 -11.48 3.42
C GLY A 642 20.93 -12.19 2.72
N LEU A 643 21.48 -13.27 3.31
CA LEU A 643 22.44 -14.14 2.64
C LEU A 643 21.74 -15.33 1.97
N TRP A 644 22.38 -15.87 0.94
CA TRP A 644 21.93 -17.07 0.26
C TRP A 644 22.48 -18.33 0.95
N TYR A 645 21.61 -19.31 1.13
CA TYR A 645 21.90 -20.61 1.70
C TYR A 645 21.38 -21.73 0.79
N ALA A 646 21.99 -22.90 0.87
CA ALA A 646 21.53 -24.13 0.27
C ALA A 646 21.06 -25.10 1.37
N ALA A 647 19.90 -25.70 1.16
CA ALA A 647 19.36 -26.77 1.98
C ALA A 647 19.20 -28.02 1.11
N SER A 648 19.54 -29.19 1.64
CA SER A 648 19.34 -30.47 0.97
C SER A 648 19.05 -31.57 1.98
N GLY A 649 18.17 -32.51 1.64
CA GLY A 649 17.76 -33.59 2.51
C GLY A 649 17.06 -34.73 1.78
N GLU A 650 16.53 -35.69 2.54
CA GLU A 650 15.75 -36.81 2.03
C GLU A 650 14.24 -36.49 2.01
N LEU A 651 13.51 -37.06 1.05
CA LEU A 651 12.05 -37.03 0.98
C LEU A 651 11.45 -38.08 1.93
N SER A 652 10.28 -37.80 2.48
CA SER A 652 9.55 -38.74 3.36
C SER A 652 9.21 -40.06 2.65
N ALA A 653 8.95 -40.02 1.34
CA ALA A 653 8.82 -41.19 0.50
C ALA A 653 9.33 -40.89 -0.93
N PRO A 654 9.77 -41.92 -1.70
CA PRO A 654 10.20 -41.70 -3.07
C PRO A 654 9.10 -41.06 -3.93
N GLY A 655 9.40 -39.90 -4.53
CA GLY A 655 8.44 -39.13 -5.35
C GLY A 655 7.32 -38.43 -4.56
N SER A 656 7.39 -38.36 -3.21
CA SER A 656 6.46 -37.51 -2.46
C SER A 656 6.75 -36.02 -2.71
N PRO A 657 5.74 -35.14 -2.78
CA PRO A 657 5.98 -33.70 -2.93
C PRO A 657 6.83 -33.16 -1.77
N LEU A 658 7.72 -32.23 -2.07
CA LEU A 658 8.42 -31.46 -1.05
C LEU A 658 7.49 -30.31 -0.62
N VAL A 659 7.16 -30.24 0.67
CA VAL A 659 6.27 -29.21 1.20
C VAL A 659 7.06 -28.27 2.11
N LEU A 660 7.18 -27.00 1.71
CA LEU A 660 7.81 -25.95 2.49
C LEU A 660 6.74 -25.14 3.22
N GLY A 661 6.79 -25.08 4.54
CA GLY A 661 5.95 -24.21 5.35
C GLY A 661 6.58 -22.84 5.52
N VAL A 662 5.82 -21.77 5.32
CA VAL A 662 6.24 -20.38 5.52
C VAL A 662 5.24 -19.67 6.43
N ARG A 663 5.75 -19.01 7.48
CA ARG A 663 4.91 -18.33 8.48
C ARG A 663 5.73 -17.23 9.15
N ALA A 664 5.60 -16.02 8.65
CA ALA A 664 6.18 -14.84 9.29
C ALA A 664 5.31 -13.60 9.12
N HIS A 665 5.36 -12.71 10.11
CA HIS A 665 4.62 -11.45 10.04
C HIS A 665 5.14 -10.53 8.93
N ASP A 666 6.45 -10.59 8.66
CA ASP A 666 7.14 -9.65 7.79
C ASP A 666 8.36 -10.35 7.20
N LEU A 667 8.37 -10.57 5.88
CA LEU A 667 9.44 -11.31 5.22
C LEU A 667 9.58 -11.00 3.73
N ILE A 668 10.78 -11.21 3.22
CA ILE A 668 11.11 -11.42 1.80
C ILE A 668 11.86 -12.74 1.75
N LEU A 669 11.33 -13.75 1.05
CA LEU A 669 11.94 -15.07 0.93
C LEU A 669 12.11 -15.38 -0.55
N HIS A 670 13.34 -15.51 -1.00
CA HIS A 670 13.67 -16.03 -2.32
C HIS A 670 13.94 -17.54 -2.22
N LEU A 671 13.43 -18.32 -3.16
CA LEU A 671 13.63 -19.76 -3.32
C LEU A 671 14.06 -20.02 -4.77
N ALA A 672 15.13 -20.78 -4.97
CA ALA A 672 15.71 -21.05 -6.29
C ALA A 672 16.36 -22.44 -6.34
N ASP A 673 16.81 -22.87 -7.51
CA ASP A 673 17.61 -24.11 -7.73
C ASP A 673 16.99 -25.38 -7.16
N PHE A 674 15.68 -25.56 -7.31
CA PHE A 674 15.05 -26.83 -6.93
C PHE A 674 15.62 -27.97 -7.77
N ALA A 675 16.33 -28.89 -7.11
CA ALA A 675 16.94 -30.05 -7.73
C ALA A 675 16.59 -31.34 -6.97
N PHE A 676 16.43 -32.44 -7.72
CA PHE A 676 16.06 -33.74 -7.19
C PHE A 676 17.05 -34.82 -7.68
N PRO A 677 18.25 -34.89 -7.08
CA PRO A 677 19.29 -35.80 -7.55
C PRO A 677 18.86 -37.26 -7.39
N SER A 678 19.01 -38.05 -8.47
CA SER A 678 18.82 -39.50 -8.43
C SER A 678 19.98 -40.16 -7.70
N THR A 679 19.71 -41.19 -6.89
CA THR A 679 20.73 -41.93 -6.13
C THR A 679 21.84 -42.58 -6.99
N ASP A 680 21.61 -42.72 -8.30
CA ASP A 680 22.58 -43.34 -9.21
C ASP A 680 23.73 -42.41 -9.65
N SER A 681 23.65 -41.11 -9.34
CA SER A 681 24.79 -40.20 -9.47
C SER A 681 25.51 -40.12 -8.12
N ALA A 682 26.54 -40.95 -7.94
CA ALA A 682 27.40 -40.88 -6.77
C ALA A 682 27.89 -39.43 -6.55
N PRO A 683 27.86 -38.90 -5.31
CA PRO A 683 28.28 -37.53 -5.04
C PRO A 683 29.76 -37.38 -5.39
N VAL A 684 30.05 -36.54 -6.37
CA VAL A 684 31.42 -36.06 -6.63
C VAL A 684 31.79 -35.19 -5.42
N GLN A 685 32.55 -35.76 -4.49
CA GLN A 685 33.14 -35.01 -3.39
C GLN A 685 34.14 -34.00 -3.98
N HIS A 686 33.73 -32.75 -4.10
CA HIS A 686 34.67 -31.64 -4.22
C HIS A 686 35.25 -31.40 -2.82
N ILE A 687 36.49 -31.87 -2.62
CA ILE A 687 37.37 -31.51 -1.50
C ILE A 687 37.98 -30.14 -1.78
#